data_AF-A0A953XZY1-F1
#
_entry.id   AF-A0A953XZY1-F1
#
_cell.length_a   1.000
_cell.length_b   1.000
_cell.length_c   1.000
_cell.angle_alpha   90.00
_cell.angle_beta   90.00
_cell.angle_gamma   90.00
#
_symmetry.space_group_name_H-M   'P 1'
#
loop_
_entity.id
_entity.type
_entity.pdbx_description
1 polymer ?
#
loop_
_entity_poly.entity_id
_entity_poly.type
_entity_poly.pdbx_seq_one_letter_code
_entity_poly.pdbx_strand_id
1 'polypeptide(L)'
;MTRSPLAAALLAALVTATPALAQSNTLRQDIDFAREKVYPALVNIAVVVKQFGGGRSQRGLGAGSGVIVSPAGHVLTNFHVAGHTTRITCTLPSGERLRAEVLAHDPLTDLSVLKLDLGARSSTTPLPFATLGKSADLRVGDYVLAMGNPMGLSSSLTLGVVANTARVFTNFAGTEMEEMDLGEGEVTGLFTRWLQHDALILPGNSGGPLVNLRGEVVGINELGGGGMGFAIPSDLASKILNQVLTLGEVRRGWLGFSVVPLSHEEKLTGALVSSVIPGSPAAEAGLEPGDVLSMINTGEVSVRFLEQVPALYQQVAELVPGQDVELLVERRGPEGWSKHTLKTKVTQMEPFLGDQVEAAGGVTVREITGPMALVRRYPDTKGVLITGMRPGKSFEEAKPPIQSSDVILKVGKHAIDGIASFKAALKAHAGQEAVVTYRRGQELLMTVVDLEEDEPKQQGGELRKAWLGVKTQVLTTPLAEALGLKGIKGFRVTQVLPTTEAEKAGLKAGDVITAVDGEPLEAYRLRDARELKVAIEDLPIGEDVALTIVPAGTTTKKDVQVKLQESPATATDVKVAHNDYFEVAVRELTFMDRVRYQWSPEQAGVLVTEATNGSWAQVAGLRVNDLLVEVNGVELKTAADFEAAMETIEKERPEVVRMFVRRRHRTQFVFIEPEWEEPAPTTPTSGE
;
A
#
# COMPACT_ATOMS: atom_id res chain seq x y z
N MET A 1 -45.87 -86.25 45.70
CA MET A 1 -46.80 -86.07 44.57
C MET A 1 -46.75 -84.59 44.21
N THR A 2 -46.31 -84.08 43.08
CA THR A 2 -45.92 -84.56 41.73
C THR A 2 -44.85 -83.57 41.19
N ARG A 3 -44.13 -83.97 40.14
CA ARG A 3 -42.81 -83.47 39.67
C ARG A 3 -42.86 -82.20 38.78
N SER A 4 -41.87 -81.29 38.96
CA SER A 4 -40.88 -80.68 38.00
C SER A 4 -41.30 -80.12 36.60
N PRO A 5 -40.44 -79.37 35.85
CA PRO A 5 -40.09 -77.92 36.00
C PRO A 5 -40.11 -77.15 34.64
N LEU A 6 -39.88 -75.82 34.62
CA LEU A 6 -39.26 -75.03 33.52
C LEU A 6 -39.12 -73.57 34.00
N ALA A 7 -37.92 -73.12 34.38
CA ALA A 7 -36.88 -72.51 33.54
C ALA A 7 -37.00 -70.97 33.49
N ALA A 8 -35.90 -70.32 33.86
CA ALA A 8 -35.76 -68.91 34.16
C ALA A 8 -35.88 -68.00 32.93
N ALA A 9 -36.53 -66.84 33.12
CA ALA A 9 -36.43 -65.70 32.23
C ALA A 9 -36.08 -64.46 33.07
N LEU A 10 -34.79 -64.12 33.12
CA LEU A 10 -34.32 -62.79 33.51
C LEU A 10 -34.54 -61.87 32.30
N LEU A 11 -35.51 -60.96 32.37
CA LEU A 11 -35.65 -59.90 31.36
C LEU A 11 -34.64 -58.80 31.68
N ALA A 12 -33.67 -58.63 30.79
CA ALA A 12 -32.70 -57.56 30.81
C ALA A 12 -33.37 -56.20 30.55
N ALA A 13 -33.11 -55.24 31.44
CA ALA A 13 -33.20 -53.83 31.12
C ALA A 13 -31.97 -53.46 30.27
N LEU A 14 -32.18 -53.17 28.98
CA LEU A 14 -31.23 -52.36 28.21
C LEU A 14 -31.92 -51.07 27.80
N VAL A 15 -31.55 -50.01 28.52
CA VAL A 15 -31.71 -48.62 28.11
C VAL A 15 -30.86 -48.42 26.85
N THR A 16 -31.46 -48.37 25.67
CA THR A 16 -30.79 -47.93 24.44
C THR A 16 -30.81 -46.41 24.38
N ALA A 17 -29.94 -45.79 25.15
CA ALA A 17 -29.55 -44.41 24.92
C ALA A 17 -28.35 -44.38 23.94
N THR A 18 -28.50 -43.56 22.89
CA THR A 18 -27.48 -42.93 22.02
C THR A 18 -27.06 -43.62 20.70
N PRO A 19 -27.47 -43.02 19.56
CA PRO A 19 -26.64 -42.94 18.35
C PRO A 19 -26.09 -41.51 18.08
N ALA A 20 -26.42 -40.52 18.92
CA ALA A 20 -26.04 -39.11 18.68
C ALA A 20 -24.55 -38.79 18.94
N LEU A 21 -23.85 -39.56 19.79
CA LEU A 21 -22.43 -39.31 20.11
C LEU A 21 -21.46 -39.79 19.00
N ALA A 22 -21.82 -40.82 18.22
CA ALA A 22 -20.94 -41.41 17.21
C ALA A 22 -20.80 -40.55 15.94
N GLN A 23 -21.86 -39.82 15.52
CA GLN A 23 -21.79 -38.93 14.34
C GLN A 23 -20.94 -37.69 14.60
N SER A 24 -20.97 -37.13 15.82
CA SER A 24 -20.24 -35.89 16.17
C SER A 24 -18.71 -36.02 16.11
N ASN A 25 -18.18 -37.25 16.17
CA ASN A 25 -16.74 -37.49 16.15
C ASN A 25 -16.15 -37.50 14.72
N THR A 26 -16.96 -37.76 13.69
CA THR A 26 -16.49 -37.94 12.30
C THR A 26 -16.13 -36.61 11.63
N LEU A 27 -17.03 -35.62 11.67
CA LEU A 27 -16.77 -34.30 11.07
C LEU A 27 -15.54 -33.61 11.69
N ARG A 28 -15.37 -33.71 13.01
CA ARG A 28 -14.18 -33.16 13.68
C ARG A 28 -12.89 -33.84 13.19
N GLN A 29 -12.91 -35.16 13.05
CA GLN A 29 -11.77 -35.92 12.52
C GLN A 29 -11.46 -35.53 11.07
N ASP A 30 -12.49 -35.35 10.23
CA ASP A 30 -12.32 -34.92 8.85
C ASP A 30 -11.74 -33.50 8.75
N ILE A 31 -12.19 -32.59 9.63
CA ILE A 31 -11.64 -31.24 9.76
C ILE A 31 -10.17 -31.29 10.21
N ASP A 32 -9.86 -32.09 11.23
CA ASP A 32 -8.48 -32.23 11.73
C ASP A 32 -7.57 -32.82 10.63
N PHE A 33 -8.05 -33.81 9.88
CA PHE A 33 -7.34 -34.39 8.73
C PHE A 33 -7.06 -33.35 7.64
N ALA A 34 -8.09 -32.62 7.20
CA ALA A 34 -7.93 -31.59 6.18
C ALA A 34 -6.99 -30.47 6.64
N ARG A 35 -7.08 -30.06 7.92
CA ARG A 35 -6.19 -29.08 8.55
C ARG A 35 -4.74 -29.55 8.51
N GLU A 36 -4.45 -30.74 9.02
CA GLU A 36 -3.08 -31.28 9.10
C GLU A 36 -2.43 -31.43 7.72
N LYS A 37 -3.23 -31.74 6.69
CA LYS A 37 -2.76 -31.88 5.32
C LYS A 37 -2.43 -30.53 4.64
N VAL A 38 -3.16 -29.46 4.94
CA VAL A 38 -3.04 -28.18 4.21
C VAL A 38 -2.33 -27.09 4.99
N TYR A 39 -2.48 -27.01 6.32
CA TYR A 39 -1.84 -25.97 7.13
C TYR A 39 -0.33 -25.84 6.90
N PRO A 40 0.47 -26.92 6.79
CA PRO A 40 1.90 -26.81 6.52
C PRO A 40 2.23 -26.03 5.23
N ALA A 41 1.35 -26.07 4.23
CA ALA A 41 1.51 -25.39 2.94
C ALA A 41 0.94 -23.96 2.90
N LEU A 42 0.27 -23.52 3.96
CA LEU A 42 -0.32 -22.19 4.07
C LEU A 42 0.76 -21.16 4.38
N VAL A 43 0.83 -20.08 3.60
CA VAL A 43 1.78 -19.00 3.83
C VAL A 43 1.07 -17.69 4.15
N ASN A 44 1.62 -16.93 5.09
CA ASN A 44 1.30 -15.51 5.22
C ASN A 44 2.11 -14.75 4.18
N ILE A 45 1.48 -13.83 3.47
CA ILE A 45 2.14 -12.97 2.49
C ILE A 45 2.14 -11.56 3.06
N ALA A 46 3.32 -10.99 3.26
CA ALA A 46 3.50 -9.58 3.56
C ALA A 46 4.07 -8.90 2.31
N VAL A 47 3.48 -7.80 1.91
CA VAL A 47 3.87 -7.09 0.70
C VAL A 47 4.19 -5.64 0.98
N VAL A 48 5.15 -5.10 0.24
CA VAL A 48 5.33 -3.66 0.11
C VAL A 48 4.67 -3.26 -1.21
N VAL A 49 3.53 -2.57 -1.13
CA VAL A 49 2.79 -2.09 -2.31
C VAL A 49 3.33 -0.74 -2.75
N LYS A 50 3.35 -0.49 -4.05
CA LYS A 50 3.65 0.80 -4.65
C LYS A 50 2.36 1.42 -5.16
N GLN A 51 1.90 2.45 -4.46
CA GLN A 51 0.71 3.21 -4.83
C GLN A 51 1.11 4.60 -5.28
N PHE A 52 0.24 5.28 -6.01
CA PHE A 52 0.50 6.62 -6.52
C PHE A 52 -0.53 7.60 -5.97
N GLY A 53 -0.07 8.70 -5.37
CA GLY A 53 -0.94 9.70 -4.77
C GLY A 53 -0.27 11.06 -4.73
N GLY A 54 -0.99 12.11 -5.17
CA GLY A 54 -0.52 13.49 -5.13
C GLY A 54 0.79 13.72 -5.90
N GLY A 55 0.97 13.07 -7.06
CA GLY A 55 2.18 13.21 -7.87
C GLY A 55 3.43 12.54 -7.26
N ARG A 56 3.25 11.53 -6.41
CA ARG A 56 4.34 10.72 -5.84
C ARG A 56 3.98 9.24 -5.81
N SER A 57 5.00 8.40 -5.97
CA SER A 57 4.99 6.99 -5.64
C SER A 57 5.15 6.82 -4.13
N GLN A 58 4.15 6.25 -3.48
CA GLN A 58 4.11 5.97 -2.05
C GLN A 58 4.18 4.46 -1.84
N ARG A 59 4.99 4.01 -0.88
CA ARG A 59 5.01 2.61 -0.47
C ARG A 59 4.05 2.37 0.69
N GLY A 60 3.27 1.30 0.62
CA GLY A 60 2.39 0.85 1.69
C GLY A 60 2.75 -0.55 2.15
N LEU A 61 2.24 -0.95 3.32
CA LEU A 61 2.28 -2.34 3.75
C LEU A 61 0.93 -2.99 3.45
N GLY A 62 0.97 -4.10 2.72
CA GLY A 62 -0.16 -4.99 2.50
C GLY A 62 0.10 -6.36 3.12
N ALA A 63 -0.96 -7.12 3.34
CA ALA A 63 -0.85 -8.49 3.79
C ALA A 63 -2.01 -9.34 3.27
N GLY A 64 -1.73 -10.62 3.04
CA GLY A 64 -2.70 -11.62 2.62
C GLY A 64 -2.22 -13.03 2.96
N SER A 65 -2.83 -14.02 2.32
CA SER A 65 -2.48 -15.42 2.44
C SER A 65 -2.13 -16.02 1.08
N GLY A 66 -1.47 -17.16 1.09
CA GLY A 66 -1.23 -17.97 -0.10
C GLY A 66 -1.14 -19.44 0.24
N VAL A 67 -1.16 -20.29 -0.78
CA VAL A 67 -0.97 -21.73 -0.62
C VAL A 67 0.15 -22.23 -1.53
N ILE A 68 1.12 -22.94 -0.95
CA ILE A 68 2.18 -23.62 -1.69
C ILE A 68 1.56 -24.83 -2.38
N VAL A 69 1.68 -24.93 -3.70
CA VAL A 69 1.04 -25.98 -4.52
C VAL A 69 2.03 -26.93 -5.20
N SER A 70 3.32 -26.74 -4.97
CA SER A 70 4.36 -27.64 -5.52
C SER A 70 5.62 -27.66 -4.65
N PRO A 71 6.44 -28.74 -4.73
CA PRO A 71 7.71 -28.82 -4.03
C PRO A 71 8.75 -27.80 -4.52
N ALA A 72 8.56 -27.25 -5.71
CA ALA A 72 9.42 -26.19 -6.26
C ALA A 72 9.14 -24.81 -5.65
N GLY A 73 8.13 -24.67 -4.77
CA GLY A 73 7.82 -23.41 -4.11
C GLY A 73 6.93 -22.47 -4.92
N HIS A 74 6.09 -23.01 -5.81
CA HIS A 74 5.01 -22.23 -6.43
C HIS A 74 3.90 -21.97 -5.42
N VAL A 75 3.48 -20.71 -5.30
CA VAL A 75 2.40 -20.26 -4.40
C VAL A 75 1.29 -19.64 -5.21
N LEU A 76 0.04 -20.00 -4.90
CA LEU A 76 -1.14 -19.31 -5.41
C LEU A 76 -1.65 -18.32 -4.37
N THR A 77 -2.03 -17.13 -4.82
CA THR A 77 -2.68 -16.07 -4.05
C THR A 77 -3.51 -15.18 -4.98
N ASN A 78 -4.17 -14.15 -4.44
CA ASN A 78 -4.91 -13.20 -5.26
C ASN A 78 -4.02 -12.15 -5.92
N PHE A 79 -4.47 -11.60 -7.04
CA PHE A 79 -3.81 -10.47 -7.66
C PHE A 79 -3.90 -9.21 -6.80
N HIS A 80 -5.03 -8.89 -6.19
CA HIS A 80 -5.12 -7.72 -5.31
C HIS A 80 -4.19 -7.80 -4.07
N VAL A 81 -3.69 -9.00 -3.72
CA VAL A 81 -2.66 -9.18 -2.68
C VAL A 81 -1.25 -8.93 -3.21
N ALA A 82 -0.94 -9.34 -4.44
CA ALA A 82 0.44 -9.39 -4.97
C ALA A 82 0.73 -8.45 -6.17
N GLY A 83 -0.29 -7.83 -6.76
CA GLY A 83 -0.25 -7.22 -8.10
C GLY A 83 0.58 -5.95 -8.24
N HIS A 84 0.58 -5.09 -7.22
CA HIS A 84 1.27 -3.80 -7.26
C HIS A 84 2.41 -3.74 -6.24
N THR A 85 3.13 -4.85 -6.11
CA THR A 85 4.13 -5.03 -5.06
C THR A 85 5.53 -4.80 -5.59
N THR A 86 6.39 -4.15 -4.78
CA THR A 86 7.83 -4.09 -5.06
C THR A 86 8.56 -5.21 -4.34
N ARG A 87 7.98 -5.69 -3.22
CA ARG A 87 8.56 -6.76 -2.44
C ARG A 87 7.50 -7.66 -1.85
N ILE A 88 7.72 -8.96 -1.94
CA ILE A 88 6.87 -9.99 -1.36
C ILE A 88 7.71 -10.86 -0.42
N THR A 89 7.24 -10.99 0.81
CA THR A 89 7.80 -11.90 1.81
C THR A 89 6.73 -12.89 2.25
N CYS A 90 7.01 -14.17 2.05
CA CYS A 90 6.16 -15.26 2.50
C CYS A 90 6.69 -15.83 3.83
N THR A 91 5.84 -15.90 4.85
CA THR A 91 6.14 -16.54 6.13
C THR A 91 5.42 -17.88 6.22
N LEU A 92 6.21 -18.95 6.36
CA LEU A 92 5.71 -20.32 6.53
C LEU A 92 5.17 -20.51 7.97
N PRO A 93 4.37 -21.57 8.22
CA PRO A 93 3.89 -21.88 9.57
C PRO A 93 5.00 -22.20 10.57
N SER A 94 6.18 -22.60 10.08
CA SER A 94 7.40 -22.79 10.89
C SER A 94 7.99 -21.49 11.42
N GLY A 95 7.56 -20.33 10.90
CA GLY A 95 8.17 -19.02 11.13
C GLY A 95 9.31 -18.69 10.14
N GLU A 96 9.67 -19.62 9.24
CA GLU A 96 10.65 -19.38 8.18
C GLU A 96 10.10 -18.31 7.21
N ARG A 97 10.89 -17.25 6.96
CA ARG A 97 10.54 -16.16 6.05
C ARG A 97 11.35 -16.28 4.77
N LEU A 98 10.67 -16.27 3.63
CA LEU A 98 11.27 -16.39 2.31
C LEU A 98 10.79 -15.25 1.42
N ARG A 99 11.71 -14.67 0.64
CA ARG A 99 11.32 -13.78 -0.45
C ARG A 99 10.57 -14.57 -1.52
N ALA A 100 9.66 -13.90 -2.21
CA ALA A 100 8.97 -14.47 -3.35
C ALA A 100 9.04 -13.51 -4.53
N GLU A 101 9.19 -14.06 -5.73
CA GLU A 101 9.05 -13.34 -6.98
C GLU A 101 7.69 -13.65 -7.59
N VAL A 102 7.12 -12.69 -8.31
CA VAL A 102 5.95 -12.95 -9.14
C VAL A 102 6.40 -13.67 -10.41
N LEU A 103 5.84 -14.85 -10.68
CA LEU A 103 6.00 -15.48 -11.99
C LEU A 103 5.01 -14.93 -13.00
N ALA A 104 3.75 -14.75 -12.59
CA ALA A 104 2.75 -14.10 -13.41
C ALA A 104 1.57 -13.59 -12.59
N HIS A 105 0.90 -12.59 -13.15
CA HIS A 105 -0.38 -12.06 -12.71
C HIS A 105 -1.47 -12.38 -13.76
N ASP A 106 -2.69 -12.61 -13.30
CA ASP A 106 -3.89 -12.63 -14.13
C ASP A 106 -5.01 -11.82 -13.46
N PRO A 107 -4.99 -10.48 -13.62
CA PRO A 107 -5.99 -9.59 -13.03
C PRO A 107 -7.45 -9.99 -13.26
N LEU A 108 -7.74 -10.50 -14.45
CA LEU A 108 -9.08 -10.83 -14.91
C LEU A 108 -9.74 -11.97 -14.14
N THR A 109 -8.93 -12.76 -13.43
CA THR A 109 -9.39 -13.82 -12.54
C THR A 109 -8.97 -13.59 -11.10
N ASP A 110 -8.33 -12.44 -10.82
CA ASP A 110 -7.74 -12.06 -9.55
C ASP A 110 -6.75 -13.10 -9.00
N LEU A 111 -5.91 -13.68 -9.86
CA LEU A 111 -4.91 -14.69 -9.48
C LEU A 111 -3.48 -14.22 -9.69
N SER A 112 -2.60 -14.67 -8.79
CA SER A 112 -1.15 -14.53 -8.94
C SER A 112 -0.44 -15.84 -8.62
N VAL A 113 0.59 -16.13 -9.41
CA VAL A 113 1.50 -17.26 -9.19
C VAL A 113 2.84 -16.70 -8.76
N LEU A 114 3.26 -17.04 -7.54
CA LEU A 114 4.53 -16.62 -6.97
C LEU A 114 5.52 -17.78 -6.93
N LYS A 115 6.80 -17.46 -6.88
CA LYS A 115 7.90 -18.40 -6.67
C LYS A 115 8.68 -18.02 -5.43
N LEU A 116 8.70 -18.91 -4.44
CA LEU A 116 9.56 -18.77 -3.27
C LEU A 116 11.03 -18.91 -3.66
N ASP A 117 11.88 -18.04 -3.13
CA ASP A 117 13.34 -18.21 -3.17
C ASP A 117 13.73 -19.33 -2.18
N LEU A 118 14.00 -20.51 -2.74
CA LEU A 118 14.38 -21.68 -1.95
C LEU A 118 15.89 -21.68 -1.60
N GLY A 119 16.70 -20.84 -2.26
CA GLY A 119 18.14 -20.74 -1.99
C GLY A 119 18.42 -20.08 -0.64
N ALA A 120 17.54 -19.20 -0.19
CA ALA A 120 17.61 -18.50 1.09
C ALA A 120 17.08 -19.33 2.29
N ARG A 121 16.68 -20.60 2.09
CA ARG A 121 16.11 -21.43 3.16
C ARG A 121 17.16 -21.82 4.18
N SER A 122 16.79 -21.66 5.44
CA SER A 122 17.55 -22.13 6.60
C SER A 122 17.36 -23.64 6.84
N SER A 123 16.21 -24.17 6.40
CA SER A 123 15.82 -25.57 6.62
C SER A 123 16.06 -26.43 5.39
N THR A 124 16.62 -27.62 5.60
CA THR A 124 16.78 -28.65 4.55
C THR A 124 15.56 -29.56 4.41
N THR A 125 14.54 -29.39 5.26
CA THR A 125 13.30 -30.17 5.18
C THR A 125 12.56 -29.85 3.88
N PRO A 126 12.04 -30.87 3.16
CA PRO A 126 11.23 -30.66 1.97
C PRO A 126 10.10 -29.67 2.23
N LEU A 127 9.85 -28.81 1.24
CA LEU A 127 8.80 -27.81 1.35
C LEU A 127 7.42 -28.50 1.37
N PRO A 128 6.58 -28.28 2.39
CA PRO A 128 5.21 -28.76 2.37
C PRO A 128 4.41 -28.06 1.27
N PHE A 129 3.54 -28.80 0.59
CA PHE A 129 2.65 -28.26 -0.43
C PHE A 129 1.28 -28.95 -0.38
N ALA A 130 0.24 -28.22 -0.78
CA ALA A 130 -1.13 -28.72 -0.84
C ALA A 130 -1.47 -29.26 -2.23
N THR A 131 -2.42 -30.19 -2.29
CA THR A 131 -2.93 -30.74 -3.56
C THR A 131 -4.13 -29.93 -4.02
N LEU A 132 -4.11 -29.48 -5.28
CA LEU A 132 -5.29 -28.91 -5.93
C LEU A 132 -6.31 -30.03 -6.24
N GLY A 133 -7.53 -29.88 -5.74
CA GLY A 133 -8.67 -30.72 -6.08
C GLY A 133 -9.45 -30.19 -7.28
N LYS A 134 -10.54 -30.86 -7.62
CA LYS A 134 -11.45 -30.44 -8.69
C LYS A 134 -12.63 -29.67 -8.13
N SER A 135 -12.74 -28.40 -8.46
CA SER A 135 -13.88 -27.58 -8.06
C SER A 135 -15.18 -28.00 -8.73
N ALA A 136 -15.12 -28.57 -9.93
CA ALA A 136 -16.27 -29.10 -10.67
C ALA A 136 -16.98 -30.27 -9.95
N ASP A 137 -16.30 -30.95 -9.02
CA ASP A 137 -16.88 -32.05 -8.26
C ASP A 137 -17.69 -31.56 -7.03
N LEU A 138 -17.60 -30.26 -6.70
CA LEU A 138 -18.34 -29.67 -5.58
C LEU A 138 -19.84 -29.62 -5.85
N ARG A 139 -20.62 -29.75 -4.77
CA ARG A 139 -22.06 -29.62 -4.75
C ARG A 139 -22.48 -28.64 -3.66
N VAL A 140 -23.63 -28.00 -3.87
CA VAL A 140 -24.26 -27.20 -2.81
C VAL A 140 -24.52 -28.09 -1.60
N GLY A 141 -24.08 -27.64 -0.43
CA GLY A 141 -24.12 -28.38 0.83
C GLY A 141 -22.83 -29.11 1.20
N ASP A 142 -21.84 -29.22 0.31
CA ASP A 142 -20.54 -29.78 0.65
C ASP A 142 -19.82 -28.90 1.68
N TYR A 143 -19.23 -29.52 2.71
CA TYR A 143 -18.43 -28.80 3.70
C TYR A 143 -17.11 -28.32 3.10
N VAL A 144 -16.77 -27.07 3.40
CA VAL A 144 -15.51 -26.43 3.02
C VAL A 144 -14.91 -25.66 4.18
N LEU A 145 -13.59 -25.57 4.17
CA LEU A 145 -12.77 -24.90 5.16
C LEU A 145 -12.04 -23.75 4.49
N ALA A 146 -12.36 -22.51 4.86
CA ALA A 146 -11.57 -21.37 4.43
C ALA A 146 -10.40 -21.21 5.40
N MET A 147 -9.18 -21.33 4.88
CA MET A 147 -7.96 -21.21 5.67
C MET A 147 -7.17 -19.96 5.26
N GLY A 148 -6.51 -19.34 6.23
CA GLY A 148 -5.69 -18.14 6.02
C GLY A 148 -4.72 -17.92 7.18
N ASN A 149 -3.73 -17.07 6.99
CA ASN A 149 -2.77 -16.69 8.03
C ASN A 149 -2.71 -15.16 8.14
N PRO A 150 -3.71 -14.52 8.77
CA PRO A 150 -3.80 -13.07 8.86
C PRO A 150 -2.66 -12.48 9.69
N MET A 151 -2.01 -11.44 9.16
CA MET A 151 -1.01 -10.59 9.85
C MET A 151 0.17 -11.34 10.52
N GLY A 152 0.43 -12.60 10.14
CA GLY A 152 1.54 -13.41 10.65
C GLY A 152 1.44 -13.78 12.14
N LEU A 153 0.26 -13.66 12.77
CA LEU A 153 0.08 -13.89 14.21
C LEU A 153 -0.42 -15.32 14.53
N SER A 154 -1.24 -15.91 13.67
CA SER A 154 -1.69 -17.32 13.75
C SER A 154 -2.55 -17.72 12.54
N SER A 155 -2.40 -18.96 12.06
CA SER A 155 -3.29 -19.53 11.04
C SER A 155 -4.73 -19.61 11.56
N SER A 156 -5.68 -19.14 10.76
CA SER A 156 -7.12 -19.21 11.01
C SER A 156 -7.80 -20.20 10.07
N LEU A 157 -8.89 -20.81 10.55
CA LEU A 157 -9.74 -21.70 9.77
C LEU A 157 -11.18 -21.49 10.18
N THR A 158 -12.05 -21.40 9.17
CA THR A 158 -13.49 -21.26 9.35
C THR A 158 -14.18 -22.36 8.55
N LEU A 159 -15.17 -23.00 9.16
CA LEU A 159 -16.00 -24.03 8.53
C LEU A 159 -17.23 -23.37 7.92
N GLY A 160 -17.60 -23.83 6.73
CA GLY A 160 -18.88 -23.53 6.11
C GLY A 160 -19.29 -24.62 5.13
N VAL A 161 -20.30 -24.32 4.33
CA VAL A 161 -20.83 -25.13 3.25
C VAL A 161 -20.83 -24.35 1.95
N VAL A 162 -20.70 -25.06 0.83
CA VAL A 162 -20.88 -24.49 -0.50
C VAL A 162 -22.36 -24.09 -0.66
N ALA A 163 -22.61 -22.81 -0.93
CA ALA A 163 -23.93 -22.27 -1.19
C ALA A 163 -24.27 -22.22 -2.69
N ASN A 164 -23.26 -21.98 -3.55
CA ASN A 164 -23.41 -21.97 -5.01
C ASN A 164 -22.07 -22.27 -5.68
N THR A 165 -22.04 -23.10 -6.73
CA THR A 165 -20.82 -23.47 -7.47
C THR A 165 -20.63 -22.69 -8.78
N ALA A 166 -21.53 -21.76 -9.07
CA ALA A 166 -21.67 -21.10 -10.36
C ALA A 166 -22.08 -19.63 -10.22
N ARG A 167 -21.70 -18.98 -9.12
CA ARG A 167 -22.16 -17.62 -8.85
C ARG A 167 -21.57 -16.64 -9.87
N VAL A 168 -22.43 -15.77 -10.40
CA VAL A 168 -22.07 -14.59 -11.18
C VAL A 168 -22.69 -13.35 -10.52
N PHE A 169 -22.17 -12.17 -10.89
CA PHE A 169 -22.69 -10.89 -10.46
C PHE A 169 -23.34 -10.19 -11.64
N THR A 170 -24.45 -9.48 -11.36
CA THR A 170 -25.28 -8.87 -12.38
C THR A 170 -25.75 -7.51 -11.90
N ASN A 171 -26.10 -6.63 -12.85
CA ASN A 171 -26.78 -5.38 -12.53
C ASN A 171 -28.09 -5.62 -11.75
N PHE A 172 -28.66 -4.56 -11.18
CA PHE A 172 -29.90 -4.65 -10.38
C PHE A 172 -31.06 -5.35 -11.10
N ALA A 173 -31.14 -5.22 -12.42
CA ALA A 173 -32.20 -5.82 -13.22
C ALA A 173 -31.94 -7.30 -13.57
N GLY A 174 -30.74 -7.84 -13.28
CA GLY A 174 -30.36 -9.21 -13.64
C GLY A 174 -30.24 -9.43 -15.15
N THR A 175 -29.94 -8.38 -15.91
CA THR A 175 -29.95 -8.39 -17.38
C THR A 175 -28.57 -8.47 -17.99
N GLU A 176 -27.56 -7.98 -17.28
CA GLU A 176 -26.18 -7.92 -17.73
C GLU A 176 -25.25 -8.36 -16.61
N MET A 177 -24.12 -8.97 -16.98
CA MET A 177 -23.04 -9.25 -16.03
C MET A 177 -22.44 -7.94 -15.53
N GLU A 178 -22.13 -7.91 -14.24
CA GLU A 178 -21.44 -6.79 -13.62
C GLU A 178 -19.98 -7.18 -13.36
N GLU A 179 -19.08 -6.30 -13.76
CA GLU A 179 -17.68 -6.37 -13.41
C GLU A 179 -17.50 -5.99 -11.93
N MET A 180 -16.59 -6.69 -11.26
CA MET A 180 -16.27 -6.44 -9.88
C MET A 180 -14.90 -5.78 -9.79
N ASP A 181 -14.87 -4.55 -9.28
CA ASP A 181 -13.63 -3.86 -8.90
C ASP A 181 -13.24 -4.34 -7.50
N LEU A 182 -12.11 -5.06 -7.42
CA LEU A 182 -11.56 -5.59 -6.16
C LEU A 182 -10.45 -4.74 -5.57
N GLY A 183 -10.21 -3.57 -6.15
CA GLY A 183 -9.18 -2.63 -5.74
C GLY A 183 -8.33 -2.16 -6.93
N GLU A 184 -7.75 -0.98 -6.76
CA GLU A 184 -6.77 -0.36 -7.67
C GLU A 184 -7.25 -0.11 -9.12
N GLY A 185 -8.55 -0.27 -9.39
CA GLY A 185 -9.20 0.05 -10.66
C GLY A 185 -9.11 -1.06 -11.70
N GLU A 186 -8.67 -2.26 -11.30
CA GLU A 186 -8.71 -3.46 -12.15
C GLU A 186 -10.00 -4.24 -11.89
N VAL A 187 -10.66 -4.61 -12.99
CA VAL A 187 -11.96 -5.27 -12.97
C VAL A 187 -11.81 -6.77 -13.19
N THR A 188 -12.52 -7.55 -12.38
CA THR A 188 -12.60 -9.02 -12.49
C THR A 188 -14.05 -9.48 -12.56
N GLY A 189 -14.27 -10.78 -12.73
CA GLY A 189 -15.59 -11.40 -12.62
C GLY A 189 -16.24 -11.75 -13.96
N LEU A 190 -15.81 -11.18 -15.09
CA LEU A 190 -16.29 -11.62 -16.42
C LEU A 190 -15.85 -13.04 -16.77
N PHE A 191 -14.70 -13.47 -16.24
CA PHE A 191 -14.13 -14.79 -16.50
C PHE A 191 -14.36 -15.76 -15.36
N THR A 192 -14.98 -15.34 -14.25
CA THR A 192 -15.03 -16.17 -13.03
C THR A 192 -16.45 -16.55 -12.69
N ARG A 193 -16.68 -17.88 -12.62
CA ARG A 193 -17.84 -18.46 -11.93
C ARG A 193 -17.44 -18.73 -10.49
N TRP A 194 -17.85 -17.87 -9.58
CA TRP A 194 -17.39 -17.90 -8.20
C TRP A 194 -17.99 -19.09 -7.44
N LEU A 195 -17.18 -19.70 -6.57
CA LEU A 195 -17.67 -20.58 -5.52
C LEU A 195 -18.20 -19.71 -4.39
N GLN A 196 -19.51 -19.69 -4.17
CA GLN A 196 -20.10 -19.07 -3.01
C GLN A 196 -20.19 -20.07 -1.86
N HIS A 197 -19.78 -19.67 -0.66
CA HIS A 197 -19.91 -20.44 0.57
C HIS A 197 -20.29 -19.54 1.74
N ASP A 198 -20.56 -20.11 2.91
CA ASP A 198 -20.87 -19.34 4.14
C ASP A 198 -19.76 -19.39 5.20
N ALA A 199 -18.63 -20.07 4.92
CA ALA A 199 -17.45 -19.99 5.77
C ALA A 199 -16.98 -18.53 5.90
N LEU A 200 -16.66 -18.09 7.12
CA LEU A 200 -16.26 -16.71 7.40
C LEU A 200 -14.93 -16.38 6.72
N ILE A 201 -14.94 -15.40 5.82
CA ILE A 201 -13.74 -14.76 5.28
C ILE A 201 -13.47 -13.48 6.09
N LEU A 202 -12.30 -13.41 6.69
CA LEU A 202 -11.82 -12.27 7.47
C LEU A 202 -10.64 -11.61 6.74
N PRO A 203 -10.34 -10.32 7.02
CA PRO A 203 -9.15 -9.68 6.48
C PRO A 203 -7.90 -10.53 6.75
N GLY A 204 -7.14 -10.81 5.68
CA GLY A 204 -5.96 -11.67 5.71
C GLY A 204 -6.19 -13.15 5.36
N ASN A 205 -7.44 -13.60 5.18
CA ASN A 205 -7.73 -14.92 4.58
C ASN A 205 -7.73 -14.90 3.04
N SER A 206 -7.90 -13.73 2.43
CA SER A 206 -7.79 -13.52 0.98
C SER A 206 -6.45 -14.04 0.47
N GLY A 207 -6.53 -14.84 -0.60
CA GLY A 207 -5.43 -15.53 -1.25
C GLY A 207 -5.12 -16.91 -0.64
N GLY A 208 -5.67 -17.20 0.55
CA GLY A 208 -5.57 -18.52 1.18
C GLY A 208 -6.48 -19.56 0.52
N PRO A 209 -6.31 -20.86 0.83
CA PRO A 209 -7.08 -21.92 0.18
C PRO A 209 -8.47 -22.09 0.78
N LEU A 210 -9.45 -22.37 -0.08
CA LEU A 210 -10.71 -23.03 0.26
C LEU A 210 -10.52 -24.54 0.10
N VAL A 211 -10.78 -25.31 1.14
CA VAL A 211 -10.37 -26.72 1.24
C VAL A 211 -11.58 -27.61 1.52
N ASN A 212 -11.69 -28.74 0.83
CA ASN A 212 -12.72 -29.75 1.16
C ASN A 212 -12.29 -30.65 2.32
N LEU A 213 -13.20 -31.47 2.86
CA LEU A 213 -12.88 -32.39 3.97
C LEU A 213 -11.85 -33.49 3.64
N ARG A 214 -11.44 -33.66 2.37
CA ARG A 214 -10.34 -34.55 1.96
C ARG A 214 -8.97 -33.86 1.99
N GLY A 215 -8.92 -32.59 2.43
CA GLY A 215 -7.71 -31.78 2.43
C GLY A 215 -7.18 -31.48 1.03
N GLU A 216 -8.09 -31.26 0.07
CA GLU A 216 -7.77 -30.80 -1.28
C GLU A 216 -8.22 -29.34 -1.42
N VAL A 217 -7.39 -28.52 -2.06
CA VAL A 217 -7.72 -27.11 -2.34
C VAL A 217 -8.71 -27.08 -3.49
N VAL A 218 -9.95 -26.66 -3.22
CA VAL A 218 -11.04 -26.55 -4.19
C VAL A 218 -11.31 -25.11 -4.62
N GLY A 219 -10.65 -24.13 -4.00
CA GLY A 219 -10.63 -22.75 -4.48
C GLY A 219 -9.60 -21.88 -3.75
N ILE A 220 -9.49 -20.63 -4.18
CA ILE A 220 -8.68 -19.58 -3.54
C ILE A 220 -9.64 -18.54 -2.97
N ASN A 221 -9.59 -18.32 -1.66
CA ASN A 221 -10.48 -17.41 -0.93
C ASN A 221 -10.25 -15.97 -1.39
N GLU A 222 -11.32 -15.21 -1.51
CA GLU A 222 -11.28 -13.86 -2.11
C GLU A 222 -11.91 -12.84 -1.19
N LEU A 223 -13.24 -12.84 -1.16
CA LEU A 223 -14.05 -11.84 -0.50
C LEU A 223 -15.00 -12.52 0.47
N GLY A 224 -15.38 -11.79 1.50
CA GLY A 224 -16.60 -12.12 2.23
C GLY A 224 -17.17 -10.97 3.01
N GLY A 225 -18.43 -11.12 3.39
CA GLY A 225 -19.22 -10.13 4.10
C GLY A 225 -20.67 -10.56 4.21
N GLY A 226 -21.35 -10.17 5.28
CA GLY A 226 -22.78 -10.48 5.48
C GLY A 226 -23.11 -11.99 5.48
N GLY A 227 -22.15 -12.85 5.83
CA GLY A 227 -22.32 -14.31 5.80
C GLY A 227 -22.15 -14.96 4.41
N MET A 228 -21.68 -14.21 3.41
CA MET A 228 -21.32 -14.73 2.09
C MET A 228 -19.81 -14.67 1.92
N GLY A 229 -19.19 -15.78 1.55
CA GLY A 229 -17.80 -15.88 1.11
C GLY A 229 -17.73 -16.30 -0.35
N PHE A 230 -16.71 -15.83 -1.05
CA PHE A 230 -16.44 -16.17 -2.44
C PHE A 230 -15.02 -16.69 -2.59
N ALA A 231 -14.84 -17.67 -3.47
CA ALA A 231 -13.54 -18.20 -3.85
C ALA A 231 -13.47 -18.42 -5.37
N ILE A 232 -12.27 -18.22 -5.92
CA ILE A 232 -11.96 -18.63 -7.30
C ILE A 232 -11.89 -20.16 -7.35
N PRO A 233 -12.55 -20.83 -8.31
CA PRO A 233 -12.49 -22.29 -8.42
C PRO A 233 -11.07 -22.83 -8.69
N SER A 234 -10.71 -23.95 -8.04
CA SER A 234 -9.39 -24.57 -8.23
C SER A 234 -9.12 -25.04 -9.66
N ASP A 235 -10.15 -25.37 -10.45
CA ASP A 235 -9.96 -25.74 -11.85
C ASP A 235 -9.45 -24.55 -12.69
N LEU A 236 -9.95 -23.34 -12.41
CA LEU A 236 -9.47 -22.11 -13.05
C LEU A 236 -8.03 -21.80 -12.59
N ALA A 237 -7.78 -21.88 -11.28
CA ALA A 237 -6.45 -21.67 -10.72
C ALA A 237 -5.41 -22.67 -11.27
N SER A 238 -5.81 -23.93 -11.47
CA SER A 238 -4.97 -24.98 -12.07
C SER A 238 -4.62 -24.67 -13.52
N LYS A 239 -5.57 -24.18 -14.33
CA LYS A 239 -5.32 -23.76 -15.71
C LYS A 239 -4.31 -22.61 -15.77
N ILE A 240 -4.45 -21.62 -14.91
CA ILE A 240 -3.54 -20.47 -14.83
C ILE A 240 -2.15 -20.93 -14.40
N LEU A 241 -2.05 -21.72 -13.33
CA LEU A 241 -0.78 -22.30 -12.90
C LEU A 241 -0.09 -23.06 -14.03
N ASN A 242 -0.83 -23.90 -14.77
CA ASN A 242 -0.27 -24.64 -15.90
C ASN A 242 0.23 -23.73 -17.02
N GLN A 243 -0.48 -22.64 -17.35
CA GLN A 243 0.01 -21.66 -18.33
C GLN A 243 1.32 -21.03 -17.86
N VAL A 244 1.39 -20.59 -16.62
CA VAL A 244 2.61 -19.98 -16.06
C VAL A 244 3.78 -20.96 -16.10
N LEU A 245 3.56 -22.21 -15.70
CA LEU A 245 4.61 -23.23 -15.67
C LEU A 245 5.09 -23.66 -17.06
N THR A 246 4.26 -23.52 -18.10
CA THR A 246 4.58 -23.99 -19.46
C THR A 246 4.99 -22.88 -20.42
N LEU A 247 4.42 -21.69 -20.25
CA LEU A 247 4.60 -20.53 -21.13
C LEU A 247 5.39 -19.40 -20.47
N GLY A 248 5.51 -19.38 -19.13
CA GLY A 248 6.12 -18.29 -18.37
C GLY A 248 5.22 -17.07 -18.16
N GLU A 249 4.01 -17.07 -18.73
CA GLU A 249 3.05 -15.96 -18.64
C GLU A 249 1.62 -16.48 -18.77
N VAL A 250 0.65 -15.61 -18.44
CA VAL A 250 -0.77 -15.88 -18.68
C VAL A 250 -1.19 -15.16 -19.95
N ARG A 251 -1.63 -15.92 -20.96
CA ARG A 251 -2.10 -15.35 -22.22
C ARG A 251 -3.62 -15.38 -22.27
N ARG A 252 -4.19 -14.33 -22.87
CA ARG A 252 -5.63 -14.17 -23.04
C ARG A 252 -5.91 -13.75 -24.47
N GLY A 253 -6.61 -14.60 -25.23
CA GLY A 253 -7.14 -14.27 -26.54
C GLY A 253 -8.28 -13.26 -26.45
N TRP A 254 -8.40 -12.41 -27.45
CA TRP A 254 -9.44 -11.39 -27.53
C TRP A 254 -10.00 -11.28 -28.94
N LEU A 255 -11.33 -11.14 -29.02
CA LEU A 255 -12.07 -10.91 -30.26
C LEU A 255 -12.91 -9.63 -30.22
N GLY A 256 -13.15 -9.06 -29.03
CA GLY A 256 -13.83 -7.77 -28.85
C GLY A 256 -15.32 -7.78 -29.18
N PHE A 257 -16.07 -8.68 -28.55
CA PHE A 257 -17.53 -8.69 -28.54
C PHE A 257 -18.06 -9.04 -27.14
N SER A 258 -19.32 -8.72 -26.88
CA SER A 258 -20.04 -9.17 -25.68
C SER A 258 -21.31 -9.90 -26.07
N VAL A 259 -21.79 -10.77 -25.17
CA VAL A 259 -23.02 -11.54 -25.38
C VAL A 259 -24.01 -11.37 -24.24
N VAL A 260 -25.27 -11.64 -24.55
CA VAL A 260 -26.32 -11.91 -23.57
C VAL A 260 -26.94 -13.29 -23.84
N PRO A 261 -27.57 -13.92 -22.84
CA PRO A 261 -28.20 -15.22 -23.03
C PRO A 261 -29.39 -15.18 -23.99
N LEU A 262 -29.59 -16.26 -24.74
CA LEU A 262 -30.80 -16.47 -25.56
C LEU A 262 -31.95 -16.99 -24.70
N SER A 263 -32.52 -16.11 -23.87
CA SER A 263 -33.61 -16.43 -22.94
C SER A 263 -34.99 -16.56 -23.61
N HIS A 264 -35.21 -15.92 -24.75
CA HIS A 264 -36.54 -15.80 -25.37
C HIS A 264 -36.65 -16.41 -26.78
N GLU A 265 -35.56 -16.96 -27.33
CA GLU A 265 -35.50 -17.54 -28.68
C GLU A 265 -35.21 -19.05 -28.58
N GLU A 266 -36.26 -19.84 -28.32
CA GLU A 266 -36.15 -21.29 -28.06
C GLU A 266 -35.63 -22.09 -29.26
N LYS A 267 -35.80 -21.57 -30.49
CA LYS A 267 -35.42 -22.26 -31.73
C LYS A 267 -33.95 -22.10 -32.11
N LEU A 268 -33.25 -21.14 -31.52
CA LEU A 268 -31.86 -20.84 -31.81
C LEU A 268 -30.99 -21.36 -30.68
N THR A 269 -29.82 -21.93 -31.00
CA THR A 269 -28.83 -22.36 -30.02
C THR A 269 -27.57 -21.53 -30.24
N GLY A 270 -27.10 -20.88 -29.19
CA GLY A 270 -25.97 -19.95 -29.30
C GLY A 270 -25.90 -18.97 -28.13
N ALA A 271 -25.20 -17.87 -28.36
CA ALA A 271 -25.18 -16.67 -27.52
C ALA A 271 -25.53 -15.46 -28.38
N LEU A 272 -26.41 -14.57 -27.90
CA LEU A 272 -26.79 -13.37 -28.64
C LEU A 272 -25.68 -12.32 -28.49
N VAL A 273 -25.10 -11.89 -29.60
CA VAL A 273 -24.10 -10.81 -29.62
C VAL A 273 -24.80 -9.49 -29.29
N SER A 274 -24.47 -8.93 -28.14
CA SER A 274 -25.07 -7.66 -27.67
C SER A 274 -24.25 -6.45 -28.11
N SER A 275 -22.94 -6.59 -28.22
CA SER A 275 -22.05 -5.51 -28.65
C SER A 275 -20.82 -6.06 -29.37
N VAL A 276 -20.27 -5.25 -30.28
CA VAL A 276 -19.01 -5.50 -30.97
C VAL A 276 -18.17 -4.24 -30.89
N ILE A 277 -16.93 -4.36 -30.43
CA ILE A 277 -16.03 -3.23 -30.24
C ILE A 277 -15.49 -2.78 -31.61
N PRO A 278 -15.60 -1.50 -31.98
CA PRO A 278 -15.06 -1.01 -33.25
C PRO A 278 -13.55 -1.28 -33.37
N GLY A 279 -13.12 -1.77 -34.54
CA GLY A 279 -11.72 -2.13 -34.80
C GLY A 279 -11.25 -3.42 -34.11
N SER A 280 -12.15 -4.16 -33.45
CA SER A 280 -11.80 -5.47 -32.90
C SER A 280 -11.74 -6.54 -34.00
N PRO A 281 -11.08 -7.69 -33.73
CA PRO A 281 -11.09 -8.82 -34.66
C PRO A 281 -12.50 -9.27 -35.07
N ALA A 282 -13.47 -9.23 -34.15
CA ALA A 282 -14.86 -9.55 -34.45
C ALA A 282 -15.49 -8.53 -35.41
N ALA A 283 -15.25 -7.23 -35.19
CA ALA A 283 -15.75 -6.18 -36.08
C ALA A 283 -15.16 -6.30 -37.48
N GLU A 284 -13.84 -6.52 -37.60
CA GLU A 284 -13.15 -6.67 -38.89
C GLU A 284 -13.65 -7.89 -39.68
N ALA A 285 -14.06 -8.95 -38.97
CA ALA A 285 -14.66 -10.13 -39.58
C ALA A 285 -16.16 -9.97 -39.92
N GLY A 286 -16.75 -8.81 -39.58
CA GLY A 286 -18.14 -8.49 -39.88
C GLY A 286 -19.14 -9.06 -38.88
N LEU A 287 -18.74 -9.37 -37.64
CA LEU A 287 -19.67 -9.70 -36.57
C LEU A 287 -20.50 -8.45 -36.21
N GLU A 288 -21.80 -8.61 -36.04
CA GLU A 288 -22.71 -7.50 -35.76
C GLU A 288 -23.55 -7.76 -34.50
N PRO A 289 -23.90 -6.71 -33.73
CA PRO A 289 -24.92 -6.81 -32.70
C PRO A 289 -26.22 -7.38 -33.26
N GLY A 290 -26.81 -8.36 -32.57
CA GLY A 290 -27.98 -9.11 -33.03
C GLY A 290 -27.66 -10.46 -33.68
N ASP A 291 -26.39 -10.73 -34.01
CA ASP A 291 -25.95 -12.07 -34.43
C ASP A 291 -26.10 -13.07 -33.29
N VAL A 292 -26.41 -14.33 -33.63
CA VAL A 292 -26.39 -15.45 -32.70
C VAL A 292 -25.15 -16.30 -32.96
N LEU A 293 -24.17 -16.23 -32.06
CA LEU A 293 -22.96 -17.04 -32.13
C LEU A 293 -23.26 -18.47 -31.70
N SER A 294 -23.15 -19.41 -32.63
CA SER A 294 -23.48 -20.83 -32.43
C SER A 294 -22.26 -21.73 -32.32
N MET A 295 -21.10 -21.32 -32.85
CA MET A 295 -19.86 -22.10 -32.80
C MET A 295 -18.62 -21.21 -32.86
N ILE A 296 -17.58 -21.61 -32.12
CA ILE A 296 -16.21 -21.08 -32.23
C ILE A 296 -15.30 -22.24 -32.61
N ASN A 297 -14.68 -22.19 -33.79
CA ASN A 297 -13.99 -23.30 -34.43
C ASN A 297 -14.90 -24.54 -34.50
N THR A 298 -14.60 -25.58 -33.72
CA THR A 298 -15.40 -26.80 -33.60
C THR A 298 -16.18 -26.87 -32.28
N GLY A 299 -16.05 -25.88 -31.41
CA GLY A 299 -16.71 -25.83 -30.10
C GLY A 299 -18.08 -25.19 -30.21
N GLU A 300 -19.12 -25.94 -29.86
CA GLU A 300 -20.50 -25.43 -29.80
C GLU A 300 -20.65 -24.35 -28.73
N VAL A 301 -21.40 -23.31 -29.04
CA VAL A 301 -21.77 -22.24 -28.10
C VAL A 301 -23.23 -22.40 -27.72
N SER A 302 -23.52 -22.40 -26.42
CA SER A 302 -24.89 -22.44 -25.92
C SER A 302 -24.98 -21.68 -24.60
N VAL A 303 -25.59 -20.49 -24.64
CA VAL A 303 -25.77 -19.61 -23.49
C VAL A 303 -27.26 -19.29 -23.34
N ARG A 304 -27.88 -19.90 -22.32
CA ARG A 304 -29.29 -19.70 -21.92
C ARG A 304 -29.43 -18.90 -20.64
N PHE A 305 -28.41 -18.94 -19.79
CA PHE A 305 -28.36 -18.23 -18.52
C PHE A 305 -27.06 -17.44 -18.39
N LEU A 306 -27.06 -16.40 -17.55
CA LEU A 306 -25.90 -15.52 -17.35
C LEU A 306 -24.70 -16.29 -16.75
N GLU A 307 -24.97 -17.32 -15.95
CA GLU A 307 -23.96 -18.22 -15.37
C GLU A 307 -23.14 -18.98 -16.42
N GLN A 308 -23.59 -19.02 -17.68
CA GLN A 308 -22.89 -19.67 -18.79
C GLN A 308 -22.00 -18.70 -19.58
N VAL A 309 -22.17 -17.38 -19.43
CA VAL A 309 -21.36 -16.37 -20.13
C VAL A 309 -19.87 -16.46 -19.78
N PRO A 310 -19.45 -16.61 -18.51
CA PRO A 310 -18.03 -16.70 -18.19
C PRO A 310 -17.33 -17.88 -18.87
N ALA A 311 -18.02 -19.01 -19.03
CA ALA A 311 -17.44 -20.18 -19.70
C ALA A 311 -17.17 -19.92 -21.19
N LEU A 312 -18.06 -19.17 -21.87
CA LEU A 312 -17.84 -18.72 -23.24
C LEU A 312 -16.66 -17.74 -23.32
N TYR A 313 -16.59 -16.77 -22.41
CA TYR A 313 -15.48 -15.82 -22.39
C TYR A 313 -14.14 -16.50 -22.07
N GLN A 314 -14.12 -17.49 -21.18
CA GLN A 314 -12.95 -18.34 -20.96
C GLN A 314 -12.56 -19.09 -22.25
N GLN A 315 -13.52 -19.66 -22.99
CA GLN A 315 -13.24 -20.35 -24.25
C GLN A 315 -12.58 -19.42 -25.28
N VAL A 316 -13.01 -18.15 -25.36
CA VAL A 316 -12.37 -17.13 -26.21
C VAL A 316 -10.99 -16.76 -25.69
N ALA A 317 -10.86 -16.55 -24.38
CA ALA A 317 -9.60 -16.17 -23.74
C ALA A 317 -8.52 -17.26 -23.80
N GLU A 318 -8.91 -18.53 -23.91
CA GLU A 318 -8.01 -19.67 -24.07
C GLU A 318 -7.50 -19.83 -25.52
N LEU A 319 -8.05 -19.08 -26.48
CA LEU A 319 -7.52 -19.06 -27.86
C LEU A 319 -6.13 -18.42 -27.90
N VAL A 320 -5.26 -18.95 -28.76
CA VAL A 320 -3.88 -18.48 -28.87
C VAL A 320 -3.82 -17.17 -29.67
N PRO A 321 -3.21 -16.09 -29.17
CA PRO A 321 -3.00 -14.89 -29.97
C PRO A 321 -2.27 -15.19 -31.28
N GLY A 322 -2.76 -14.61 -32.38
CA GLY A 322 -2.31 -14.86 -33.76
C GLY A 322 -2.99 -16.02 -34.47
N GLN A 323 -3.71 -16.88 -33.75
CA GLN A 323 -4.48 -18.00 -34.30
C GLN A 323 -5.63 -17.50 -35.18
N ASP A 324 -5.85 -18.18 -36.31
CA ASP A 324 -7.08 -18.00 -37.09
C ASP A 324 -8.25 -18.76 -36.44
N VAL A 325 -9.38 -18.08 -36.28
CA VAL A 325 -10.59 -18.61 -35.67
C VAL A 325 -11.77 -18.43 -36.62
N GLU A 326 -12.62 -19.45 -36.66
CA GLU A 326 -13.88 -19.43 -37.41
C GLU A 326 -15.05 -19.29 -36.45
N LEU A 327 -15.94 -18.33 -36.72
CA LEU A 327 -17.16 -18.08 -35.95
C LEU A 327 -18.37 -18.43 -36.82
N LEU A 328 -19.22 -19.34 -36.36
CA LEU A 328 -20.49 -19.63 -37.02
C LEU A 328 -21.61 -18.83 -36.35
N VAL A 329 -22.22 -17.93 -37.12
CA VAL A 329 -23.26 -17.04 -36.62
C VAL A 329 -24.56 -17.18 -37.40
N GLU A 330 -25.69 -17.01 -36.72
CA GLU A 330 -27.00 -16.85 -37.36
C GLU A 330 -27.40 -15.38 -37.30
N ARG A 331 -27.74 -14.79 -38.45
CA ARG A 331 -28.13 -13.38 -38.57
C ARG A 331 -29.57 -13.26 -39.05
N ARG A 332 -30.32 -12.34 -38.46
CA ARG A 332 -31.70 -12.05 -38.87
C ARG A 332 -31.73 -10.99 -39.98
N GLY A 333 -32.13 -11.41 -41.18
CA GLY A 333 -32.42 -10.52 -42.30
C GLY A 333 -33.92 -10.35 -42.57
N PRO A 334 -34.29 -9.63 -43.65
CA PRO A 334 -35.68 -9.46 -44.08
C PRO A 334 -36.42 -10.77 -44.36
N GLU A 335 -35.71 -11.80 -44.82
CA GLU A 335 -36.25 -13.12 -45.19
C GLU A 335 -36.19 -14.15 -44.06
N GLY A 336 -35.69 -13.77 -42.87
CA GLY A 336 -35.53 -14.66 -41.72
C GLY A 336 -34.08 -14.85 -41.30
N TRP A 337 -33.79 -15.96 -40.62
CA TRP A 337 -32.45 -16.29 -40.10
C TRP A 337 -31.61 -16.99 -41.18
N SER A 338 -30.36 -16.55 -41.35
CA SER A 338 -29.36 -17.18 -42.23
C SER A 338 -28.05 -17.42 -41.50
N LYS A 339 -27.33 -18.49 -41.88
CA LYS A 339 -26.03 -18.84 -41.30
C LYS A 339 -24.89 -18.19 -42.06
N HIS A 340 -23.92 -17.66 -41.31
CA HIS A 340 -22.71 -17.04 -41.84
C HIS A 340 -21.48 -17.58 -41.13
N THR A 341 -20.42 -17.78 -41.89
CA THR A 341 -19.11 -18.17 -41.38
C THR A 341 -18.19 -16.95 -41.44
N LEU A 342 -17.78 -16.46 -40.28
CA LEU A 342 -16.88 -15.32 -40.16
C LEU A 342 -15.48 -15.84 -39.78
N LYS A 343 -14.45 -15.34 -40.45
CA LYS A 343 -13.05 -15.71 -40.16
C LYS A 343 -12.33 -14.51 -39.61
N THR A 344 -11.63 -14.70 -38.51
CA THR A 344 -10.85 -13.64 -37.88
C THR A 344 -9.56 -14.17 -37.28
N LYS A 345 -8.69 -13.27 -36.86
CA LYS A 345 -7.43 -13.58 -36.20
C LYS A 345 -7.51 -13.11 -34.75
N VAL A 346 -7.28 -14.04 -33.81
CA VAL A 346 -7.28 -13.75 -32.38
C VAL A 346 -6.15 -12.76 -32.08
N THR A 347 -6.44 -11.68 -31.35
CA THR A 347 -5.41 -10.79 -30.82
C THR A 347 -5.19 -11.05 -29.34
N GLN A 348 -4.10 -10.54 -28.80
CA GLN A 348 -3.88 -10.58 -27.35
C GLN A 348 -4.77 -9.54 -26.67
N MET A 349 -5.37 -9.92 -25.55
CA MET A 349 -6.11 -9.01 -24.70
C MET A 349 -5.13 -8.06 -24.01
N GLU A 350 -5.33 -6.75 -24.21
CA GLU A 350 -4.56 -5.72 -23.52
C GLU A 350 -5.09 -5.52 -22.09
N PRO A 351 -4.21 -5.18 -21.12
CA PRO A 351 -4.62 -4.73 -19.80
C PRO A 351 -5.57 -3.53 -19.88
N PHE A 352 -6.54 -3.45 -18.97
CA PHE A 352 -7.43 -2.29 -18.92
C PHE A 352 -6.65 -1.03 -18.56
N LEU A 353 -5.79 -1.09 -17.55
CA LEU A 353 -4.94 0.03 -17.16
C LEU A 353 -3.51 -0.17 -17.63
N GLY A 354 -2.86 0.91 -18.08
CA GLY A 354 -1.43 0.91 -18.36
C GLY A 354 -0.60 1.12 -17.11
N ASP A 355 0.71 0.89 -17.21
CA ASP A 355 1.66 1.12 -16.11
C ASP A 355 1.58 2.56 -15.60
N GLN A 356 1.81 2.74 -14.30
CA GLN A 356 1.86 4.06 -13.67
C GLN A 356 3.25 4.29 -13.07
N VAL A 357 3.76 5.52 -13.21
CA VAL A 357 5.09 5.91 -12.70
C VAL A 357 5.07 7.31 -12.12
N GLU A 358 5.97 7.56 -11.17
CA GLU A 358 6.41 8.91 -10.84
C GLU A 358 7.47 9.37 -11.85
N ALA A 359 7.43 10.65 -12.19
CA ALA A 359 8.37 11.31 -13.07
C ALA A 359 8.79 12.69 -12.51
N ALA A 360 9.89 13.23 -13.05
CA ALA A 360 10.43 14.53 -12.66
C ALA A 360 9.41 15.66 -12.80
N GLY A 361 9.59 16.73 -12.02
CA GLY A 361 8.64 17.84 -11.94
C GLY A 361 7.41 17.56 -11.05
N GLY A 362 7.48 16.51 -10.23
CA GLY A 362 6.47 16.20 -9.20
C GLY A 362 5.17 15.66 -9.78
N VAL A 363 5.23 14.76 -10.76
CA VAL A 363 4.05 14.26 -11.46
C VAL A 363 4.02 12.74 -11.46
N THR A 364 2.83 12.16 -11.37
CA THR A 364 2.59 10.76 -11.68
C THR A 364 1.83 10.64 -12.98
N VAL A 365 2.27 9.73 -13.83
CA VAL A 365 1.68 9.52 -15.16
C VAL A 365 1.37 8.04 -15.37
N ARG A 366 0.36 7.78 -16.19
CA ARG A 366 -0.05 6.44 -16.58
C ARG A 366 0.00 6.28 -18.09
N GLU A 367 0.44 5.12 -18.55
CA GLU A 367 0.36 4.73 -19.95
C GLU A 367 -1.09 4.56 -20.39
N ILE A 368 -1.38 4.85 -21.67
CA ILE A 368 -2.72 4.75 -22.22
C ILE A 368 -2.80 3.45 -23.03
N THR A 369 -3.61 2.50 -22.56
CA THR A 369 -3.88 1.25 -23.27
C THR A 369 -4.96 1.44 -24.34
N GLY A 370 -5.11 0.49 -25.25
CA GLY A 370 -6.20 0.47 -26.23
C GLY A 370 -7.59 0.54 -25.57
N PRO A 371 -7.89 -0.29 -24.55
CA PRO A 371 -9.13 -0.18 -23.78
C PRO A 371 -9.36 1.22 -23.18
N MET A 372 -8.34 1.85 -22.60
CA MET A 372 -8.46 3.23 -22.09
C MET A 372 -8.79 4.23 -23.19
N ALA A 373 -8.11 4.12 -24.34
CA ALA A 373 -8.33 5.00 -25.48
C ALA A 373 -9.78 4.90 -25.99
N LEU A 374 -10.33 3.68 -26.07
CA LEU A 374 -11.72 3.44 -26.48
C LEU A 374 -12.71 4.06 -25.49
N VAL A 375 -12.60 3.75 -24.20
CA VAL A 375 -13.52 4.25 -23.16
C VAL A 375 -13.49 5.77 -23.06
N ARG A 376 -12.29 6.36 -23.17
CA ARG A 376 -12.08 7.82 -23.07
C ARG A 376 -12.23 8.56 -24.41
N ARG A 377 -12.50 7.83 -25.50
CA ARG A 377 -12.62 8.37 -26.87
C ARG A 377 -11.37 9.15 -27.30
N TYR A 378 -10.20 8.62 -26.94
CA TYR A 378 -8.93 9.10 -27.47
C TYR A 378 -8.72 8.58 -28.89
N PRO A 379 -8.09 9.36 -29.78
CA PRO A 379 -7.84 8.95 -31.16
C PRO A 379 -6.82 7.81 -31.28
N ASP A 380 -5.92 7.70 -30.30
CA ASP A 380 -4.84 6.74 -30.23
C ASP A 380 -4.39 6.55 -28.77
N THR A 381 -3.43 5.65 -28.57
CA THR A 381 -2.76 5.39 -27.30
C THR A 381 -1.60 6.34 -27.02
N LYS A 382 -1.39 7.37 -27.86
CA LYS A 382 -0.23 8.24 -27.74
C LYS A 382 -0.34 9.19 -26.56
N GLY A 383 0.81 9.42 -25.94
CA GLY A 383 0.98 10.31 -24.80
C GLY A 383 1.02 9.57 -23.47
N VAL A 384 0.98 10.33 -22.39
CA VAL A 384 0.84 9.80 -21.04
C VAL A 384 -0.25 10.56 -20.29
N LEU A 385 -1.10 9.83 -19.56
CA LEU A 385 -2.18 10.39 -18.76
C LEU A 385 -1.63 10.92 -17.44
N ILE A 386 -1.81 12.20 -17.13
CA ILE A 386 -1.52 12.75 -15.80
C ILE A 386 -2.50 12.15 -14.80
N THR A 387 -1.97 11.49 -13.77
CA THR A 387 -2.76 10.87 -12.70
C THR A 387 -2.71 11.66 -11.39
N GLY A 388 -1.65 12.43 -11.18
CA GLY A 388 -1.49 13.27 -10.00
C GLY A 388 -0.31 14.22 -10.14
N MET A 389 -0.35 15.31 -9.39
CA MET A 389 0.72 16.31 -9.32
C MET A 389 0.97 16.68 -7.86
N ARG A 390 2.23 16.97 -7.54
CA ARG A 390 2.69 17.36 -6.21
C ARG A 390 2.52 18.87 -6.05
N PRO A 391 1.88 19.34 -4.98
CA PRO A 391 1.74 20.77 -4.72
C PRO A 391 3.11 21.47 -4.67
N GLY A 392 3.21 22.64 -5.31
CA GLY A 392 4.44 23.43 -5.34
C GLY A 392 5.58 22.81 -6.15
N LYS A 393 5.27 21.92 -7.10
CA LYS A 393 6.24 21.37 -8.05
C LYS A 393 5.89 21.78 -9.48
N SER A 394 6.89 21.71 -10.35
CA SER A 394 6.90 22.15 -11.74
C SER A 394 5.58 21.98 -12.49
N PHE A 395 5.02 20.76 -12.49
CA PHE A 395 3.79 20.47 -13.23
C PHE A 395 2.53 21.11 -12.60
N GLU A 396 2.48 21.26 -11.29
CA GLU A 396 1.37 21.91 -10.59
C GLU A 396 1.41 23.43 -10.74
N GLU A 397 2.61 24.01 -10.79
CA GLU A 397 2.83 25.44 -10.97
C GLU A 397 2.78 25.90 -12.45
N ALA A 398 2.59 24.97 -13.38
CA ALA A 398 2.55 25.22 -14.81
C ALA A 398 1.53 26.30 -15.19
N LYS A 399 1.87 27.13 -16.18
CA LYS A 399 1.01 28.24 -16.64
C LYS A 399 0.83 28.19 -18.15
N PRO A 400 -0.39 27.96 -18.69
CA PRO A 400 -1.65 27.64 -17.98
C PRO A 400 -1.64 26.30 -17.21
N PRO A 401 -2.53 26.09 -16.22
CA PRO A 401 -2.47 24.93 -15.35
C PRO A 401 -2.81 23.61 -16.07
N ILE A 402 -1.97 22.61 -15.83
CA ILE A 402 -2.25 21.19 -16.13
C ILE A 402 -3.18 20.64 -15.04
N GLN A 403 -3.96 19.63 -15.36
CA GLN A 403 -4.89 18.95 -14.46
C GLN A 403 -4.68 17.43 -14.49
N SER A 404 -5.11 16.76 -13.43
CA SER A 404 -5.30 15.31 -13.48
C SER A 404 -6.28 14.96 -14.60
N SER A 405 -6.00 13.89 -15.34
CA SER A 405 -6.66 13.44 -16.57
C SER A 405 -6.26 14.14 -17.87
N ASP A 406 -5.37 15.13 -17.84
CA ASP A 406 -4.76 15.64 -19.07
C ASP A 406 -3.82 14.59 -19.67
N VAL A 407 -3.72 14.53 -21.00
CA VAL A 407 -2.79 13.63 -21.70
C VAL A 407 -1.63 14.45 -22.28
N ILE A 408 -0.41 14.20 -21.83
CA ILE A 408 0.78 14.88 -22.36
C ILE A 408 1.17 14.24 -23.69
N LEU A 409 1.26 15.04 -24.73
CA LEU A 409 1.57 14.61 -26.10
C LEU A 409 2.94 15.07 -26.58
N LYS A 410 3.45 16.20 -26.08
CA LYS A 410 4.80 16.70 -26.39
C LYS A 410 5.43 17.41 -25.20
N VAL A 411 6.74 17.31 -25.07
CA VAL A 411 7.58 18.12 -24.18
C VAL A 411 8.72 18.72 -24.99
N GLY A 412 8.70 20.04 -25.15
CA GLY A 412 9.53 20.76 -26.11
C GLY A 412 9.30 20.25 -27.54
N LYS A 413 10.37 19.76 -28.18
CA LYS A 413 10.33 19.16 -29.53
C LYS A 413 10.03 17.65 -29.53
N HIS A 414 9.99 17.01 -28.37
CA HIS A 414 9.88 15.56 -28.26
C HIS A 414 8.41 15.15 -28.26
N ALA A 415 8.03 14.27 -29.18
CA ALA A 415 6.74 13.59 -29.14
C ALA A 415 6.73 12.56 -28.01
N ILE A 416 5.60 12.46 -27.33
CA ILE A 416 5.39 11.50 -26.26
C ILE A 416 4.48 10.39 -26.80
N ASP A 417 5.04 9.21 -27.00
CA ASP A 417 4.30 8.00 -27.40
C ASP A 417 4.01 7.08 -26.20
N GLY A 418 4.60 7.36 -25.04
CA GLY A 418 4.41 6.59 -23.80
C GLY A 418 5.40 7.00 -22.70
N ILE A 419 5.45 6.25 -21.60
CA ILE A 419 6.22 6.59 -20.39
C ILE A 419 7.71 6.78 -20.67
N ALA A 420 8.33 5.91 -21.46
CA ALA A 420 9.75 5.97 -21.77
C ALA A 420 10.12 7.28 -22.48
N SER A 421 9.35 7.65 -23.51
CA SER A 421 9.52 8.91 -24.24
C SER A 421 9.28 10.14 -23.35
N PHE A 422 8.32 10.07 -22.42
CA PHE A 422 8.05 11.14 -21.46
C PHE A 422 9.23 11.36 -20.51
N LYS A 423 9.72 10.30 -19.86
CA LYS A 423 10.89 10.38 -18.96
C LYS A 423 12.13 10.89 -19.69
N ALA A 424 12.39 10.41 -20.90
CA ALA A 424 13.49 10.88 -21.73
C ALA A 424 13.36 12.37 -22.06
N ALA A 425 12.16 12.84 -22.40
CA ALA A 425 11.93 14.24 -22.71
C ALA A 425 12.09 15.15 -21.49
N LEU A 426 11.62 14.75 -20.31
CA LEU A 426 11.85 15.49 -19.06
C LEU A 426 13.34 15.59 -18.74
N LYS A 427 14.09 14.48 -18.87
CA LYS A 427 15.54 14.47 -18.66
C LYS A 427 16.28 15.38 -19.64
N ALA A 428 15.84 15.45 -20.89
CA ALA A 428 16.42 16.32 -21.91
C ALA A 428 16.19 17.83 -21.63
N HIS A 429 15.21 18.15 -20.80
CA HIS A 429 14.85 19.51 -20.39
C HIS A 429 15.14 19.77 -18.89
N ALA A 430 15.93 18.93 -18.23
CA ALA A 430 16.27 19.12 -16.82
C ALA A 430 17.00 20.46 -16.61
N GLY A 431 16.55 21.24 -15.63
CA GLY A 431 17.12 22.56 -15.35
C GLY A 431 16.73 23.66 -16.34
N GLN A 432 15.66 23.47 -17.12
CA GLN A 432 15.18 24.45 -18.11
C GLN A 432 13.64 24.47 -18.18
N GLU A 433 13.08 25.58 -18.65
CA GLU A 433 11.67 25.62 -19.03
C GLU A 433 11.39 24.74 -20.27
N ALA A 434 10.26 24.04 -20.26
CA ALA A 434 9.78 23.24 -21.38
C ALA A 434 8.34 23.62 -21.76
N VAL A 435 8.11 23.83 -23.05
CA VAL A 435 6.76 23.96 -23.58
C VAL A 435 6.13 22.57 -23.67
N VAL A 436 5.03 22.34 -22.95
CA VAL A 436 4.32 21.07 -22.90
C VAL A 436 3.03 21.19 -23.69
N THR A 437 2.83 20.31 -24.67
CA THR A 437 1.55 20.18 -25.40
C THR A 437 0.76 19.03 -24.81
N TYR A 438 -0.50 19.27 -24.48
CA TYR A 438 -1.37 18.29 -23.84
C TYR A 438 -2.79 18.34 -24.39
N ARG A 439 -3.52 17.25 -24.17
CA ARG A 439 -4.93 17.09 -24.56
C ARG A 439 -5.82 17.09 -23.32
N ARG A 440 -6.85 17.94 -23.33
CA ARG A 440 -7.91 17.98 -22.32
C ARG A 440 -9.25 17.74 -23.02
N GLY A 441 -9.81 16.54 -22.84
CA GLY A 441 -10.95 16.11 -23.65
C GLY A 441 -10.58 16.06 -25.14
N GLN A 442 -11.19 16.92 -25.94
CA GLN A 442 -10.93 17.06 -27.39
C GLN A 442 -10.04 18.26 -27.73
N GLU A 443 -9.68 19.10 -26.74
CA GLU A 443 -8.87 20.29 -26.95
C GLU A 443 -7.38 19.96 -26.91
N LEU A 444 -6.62 20.58 -27.81
CA LEU A 444 -5.16 20.55 -27.80
C LEU A 444 -4.65 21.87 -27.24
N LEU A 445 -3.96 21.81 -26.11
CA LEU A 445 -3.53 22.96 -25.33
C LEU A 445 -2.01 22.94 -25.14
N MET A 446 -1.45 24.08 -24.75
CA MET A 446 -0.02 24.26 -24.49
C MET A 446 0.18 24.98 -23.16
N THR A 447 1.27 24.65 -22.47
CA THR A 447 1.70 25.29 -21.23
C THR A 447 3.23 25.33 -21.15
N VAL A 448 3.76 26.09 -20.20
CA VAL A 448 5.18 26.13 -19.87
C VAL A 448 5.36 25.51 -18.48
N VAL A 449 6.28 24.54 -18.39
CA VAL A 449 6.67 23.86 -17.16
C VAL A 449 8.14 24.19 -16.88
N ASP A 450 8.42 24.72 -15.70
CA ASP A 450 9.77 24.99 -15.23
C ASP A 450 10.35 23.72 -14.57
N LEU A 451 11.30 23.05 -15.22
CA LEU A 451 11.93 21.82 -14.74
C LEU A 451 13.25 22.07 -14.00
N GLU A 452 13.46 23.28 -13.49
CA GLU A 452 14.52 23.55 -12.50
C GLU A 452 14.23 22.86 -11.16
N GLU A 453 15.26 22.32 -10.52
CA GLU A 453 15.13 21.77 -9.16
C GLU A 453 15.16 22.92 -8.14
N ASP A 454 14.16 22.95 -7.24
CA ASP A 454 14.17 23.87 -6.11
C ASP A 454 15.36 23.55 -5.20
N GLU A 455 16.38 24.42 -5.17
CA GLU A 455 17.36 24.34 -4.08
C GLU A 455 16.64 24.57 -2.74
N PRO A 456 16.90 23.74 -1.71
CA PRO A 456 16.39 23.98 -0.37
C PRO A 456 16.88 25.35 0.08
N LYS A 457 16.00 26.34 0.07
CA LYS A 457 16.35 27.69 0.52
C LYS A 457 16.71 27.59 1.99
N GLN A 458 17.97 27.84 2.31
CA GLN A 458 18.41 27.99 3.70
C GLN A 458 17.59 29.15 4.29
N GLN A 459 16.71 28.84 5.24
CA GLN A 459 16.00 29.88 5.95
C GLN A 459 17.06 30.74 6.66
N GLY A 460 17.03 32.05 6.45
CA GLY A 460 17.92 32.95 7.17
C GLY A 460 17.72 32.74 8.67
N GLY A 461 18.80 32.47 9.40
CA GLY A 461 18.72 32.26 10.86
C GLY A 461 18.23 33.50 11.59
N GLU A 462 17.68 33.33 12.79
CA GLU A 462 17.29 34.46 13.63
C GLU A 462 18.55 35.17 14.16
N LEU A 463 18.53 36.50 14.18
CA LEU A 463 19.57 37.27 14.86
C LEU A 463 19.53 36.94 16.35
N ARG A 464 20.68 36.47 16.84
CA ARG A 464 20.87 36.10 18.24
C ARG A 464 20.74 37.33 19.14
N LYS A 465 20.05 37.16 20.26
CA LYS A 465 19.75 38.23 21.23
C LYS A 465 20.32 37.88 22.59
N ALA A 466 20.47 38.88 23.45
CA ALA A 466 20.77 38.64 24.85
C ALA A 466 19.65 37.82 25.51
N TRP A 467 20.06 36.89 26.36
CA TRP A 467 19.19 35.89 26.95
C TRP A 467 19.60 35.56 28.37
N LEU A 468 18.60 35.47 29.25
CA LEU A 468 18.83 35.27 30.67
C LEU A 468 18.90 33.79 31.09
N GLY A 469 18.31 32.86 30.34
CA GLY A 469 18.34 31.44 30.72
C GLY A 469 17.30 31.02 31.78
N VAL A 470 16.20 31.77 31.92
CA VAL A 470 15.11 31.45 32.86
C VAL A 470 13.75 31.43 32.17
N LYS A 471 12.81 30.65 32.70
CA LYS A 471 11.38 30.81 32.43
C LYS A 471 10.76 31.62 33.56
N THR A 472 9.87 32.52 33.18
CA THR A 472 9.18 33.40 34.13
C THR A 472 7.68 33.40 33.90
N GLN A 473 6.96 33.86 34.90
CA GLN A 473 5.55 34.20 34.81
C GLN A 473 5.37 35.60 35.39
N VAL A 474 4.44 36.39 34.83
CA VAL A 474 4.09 37.68 35.41
C VAL A 474 3.58 37.48 36.83
N LEU A 475 4.06 38.30 37.77
CA LEU A 475 3.52 38.35 39.11
C LEU A 475 2.25 39.21 39.11
N THR A 476 1.12 38.58 38.82
CA THR A 476 -0.17 39.29 38.82
C THR A 476 -0.55 39.76 40.21
N THR A 477 -1.36 40.83 40.34
CA THR A 477 -1.76 41.36 41.65
C THR A 477 -2.34 40.30 42.59
N PRO A 478 -3.29 39.43 42.16
CA PRO A 478 -3.79 38.37 43.04
C PRO A 478 -2.72 37.35 43.43
N LEU A 479 -1.79 37.04 42.53
CA LEU A 479 -0.69 36.12 42.81
C LEU A 479 0.32 36.73 43.79
N ALA A 480 0.64 38.03 43.65
CA ALA A 480 1.49 38.76 44.58
C ALA A 480 0.92 38.74 45.99
N GLU A 481 -0.40 38.99 46.13
CA GLU A 481 -1.09 38.95 47.41
C GLU A 481 -1.09 37.54 48.03
N ALA A 482 -1.37 36.51 47.24
CA ALA A 482 -1.35 35.12 47.70
C ALA A 482 0.04 34.67 48.17
N LEU A 483 1.10 35.25 47.61
CA LEU A 483 2.50 34.95 47.99
C LEU A 483 3.05 35.86 49.09
N GLY A 484 2.24 36.79 49.65
CA GLY A 484 2.68 37.72 50.69
C GLY A 484 3.58 38.86 50.17
N LEU A 485 3.61 39.08 48.85
CA LEU A 485 4.41 40.09 48.16
C LEU A 485 3.57 41.27 47.72
N LYS A 486 2.62 41.70 48.57
CA LYS A 486 1.65 42.75 48.22
C LYS A 486 2.37 44.02 47.75
N GLY A 487 1.98 44.52 46.58
CA GLY A 487 2.56 45.71 45.96
C GLY A 487 3.85 45.48 45.16
N ILE A 488 4.41 44.27 45.18
CA ILE A 488 5.56 43.92 44.33
C ILE A 488 5.07 43.57 42.93
N LYS A 489 5.74 44.15 41.93
CA LYS A 489 5.54 43.92 40.50
C LYS A 489 6.76 43.24 39.90
N GLY A 490 6.58 42.66 38.72
CA GLY A 490 7.64 42.03 37.97
C GLY A 490 7.34 40.57 37.65
N PHE A 491 8.39 39.74 37.66
CA PHE A 491 8.35 38.40 37.07
C PHE A 491 8.83 37.36 38.05
N ARG A 492 7.98 36.39 38.38
CA ARG A 492 8.39 35.23 39.17
C ARG A 492 9.09 34.22 38.28
N VAL A 493 10.30 33.82 38.67
CA VAL A 493 11.07 32.74 38.04
C VAL A 493 10.35 31.42 38.31
N THR A 494 9.96 30.73 37.25
CA THR A 494 9.29 29.42 37.32
C THR A 494 10.27 28.28 37.11
N GLN A 495 11.32 28.52 36.33
CA GLN A 495 12.38 27.54 36.07
C GLN A 495 13.68 28.28 35.76
N VAL A 496 14.79 27.83 36.34
CA VAL A 496 16.14 28.20 35.90
C VAL A 496 16.64 27.08 35.01
N LEU A 497 17.11 27.43 33.81
CA LEU A 497 17.52 26.43 32.84
C LEU A 497 18.96 25.96 33.15
N PRO A 498 19.24 24.65 33.07
CA PRO A 498 20.53 24.10 33.46
C PRO A 498 21.64 24.62 32.54
N THR A 499 22.86 24.69 33.07
CA THR A 499 24.10 25.12 32.40
C THR A 499 24.13 26.59 31.94
N THR A 500 23.13 27.40 32.32
CA THR A 500 23.05 28.83 31.96
C THR A 500 23.78 29.73 32.97
N GLU A 501 24.10 30.95 32.56
CA GLU A 501 24.68 31.98 33.43
C GLU A 501 23.74 32.37 34.57
N ALA A 502 22.41 32.29 34.39
CA ALA A 502 21.45 32.46 35.48
C ALA A 502 21.59 31.40 36.58
N GLU A 503 21.84 30.14 36.21
CA GLU A 503 22.11 29.07 37.18
C GLU A 503 23.42 29.33 37.93
N LYS A 504 24.48 29.72 37.21
CA LYS A 504 25.79 30.05 37.81
C LYS A 504 25.71 31.26 38.74
N ALA A 505 24.90 32.26 38.40
CA ALA A 505 24.63 33.42 39.23
C ALA A 505 23.77 33.11 40.48
N GLY A 506 23.23 31.90 40.57
CA GLY A 506 22.49 31.41 41.72
C GLY A 506 21.03 31.84 41.79
N LEU A 507 20.43 32.24 40.66
CA LEU A 507 18.98 32.41 40.56
C LEU A 507 18.28 31.08 40.85
N LYS A 508 17.10 31.15 41.47
CA LYS A 508 16.31 29.96 41.84
C LYS A 508 14.86 30.08 41.39
N ALA A 509 14.24 28.93 41.16
CA ALA A 509 12.80 28.87 40.97
C ALA A 509 12.09 29.43 42.21
N GLY A 510 11.19 30.39 41.99
CA GLY A 510 10.47 31.11 43.03
C GLY A 510 10.96 32.54 43.28
N ASP A 511 12.16 32.91 42.84
CA ASP A 511 12.65 34.29 42.92
C ASP A 511 11.75 35.23 42.09
N VAL A 512 11.59 36.47 42.51
CA VAL A 512 10.83 37.49 41.76
C VAL A 512 11.78 38.59 41.29
N ILE A 513 11.94 38.72 39.97
CA ILE A 513 12.72 39.79 39.34
C ILE A 513 11.87 41.06 39.30
N THR A 514 12.36 42.13 39.90
CA THR A 514 11.63 43.41 40.07
C THR A 514 12.27 44.58 39.34
N ALA A 515 13.54 44.47 38.92
CA ALA A 515 14.24 45.46 38.11
C ALA A 515 15.38 44.81 37.31
N VAL A 516 15.79 45.46 36.22
CA VAL A 516 16.94 45.11 35.37
C VAL A 516 17.80 46.36 35.24
N ASP A 517 19.07 46.32 35.64
CA ASP A 517 20.00 47.47 35.68
C ASP A 517 19.45 48.72 36.38
N GLY A 518 18.67 48.50 37.44
CA GLY A 518 18.04 49.58 38.22
C GLY A 518 16.74 50.11 37.62
N GLU A 519 16.38 49.74 36.38
CA GLU A 519 15.09 50.06 35.76
C GLU A 519 14.00 49.12 36.28
N PRO A 520 12.96 49.64 36.98
CA PRO A 520 11.90 48.82 37.54
C PRO A 520 11.05 48.11 36.48
N LEU A 521 10.67 46.86 36.76
CA LEU A 521 9.69 46.12 35.96
C LEU A 521 8.29 46.41 36.51
N GLU A 522 7.43 46.95 35.64
CA GLU A 522 6.08 47.38 35.97
C GLU A 522 5.02 46.30 35.68
N ALA A 523 5.41 45.07 35.35
CA ALA A 523 4.50 43.98 35.04
C ALA A 523 3.62 43.56 36.23
N TYR A 524 2.29 43.61 36.07
CA TYR A 524 1.33 43.06 37.03
C TYR A 524 0.07 42.48 36.37
N ARG A 525 -0.02 42.51 35.03
CA ARG A 525 -1.11 41.96 34.22
C ARG A 525 -0.55 40.97 33.21
N LEU A 526 -1.36 39.97 32.82
CA LEU A 526 -0.92 38.95 31.85
C LEU A 526 -0.45 39.53 30.51
N ARG A 527 -1.00 40.68 30.09
CA ARG A 527 -0.57 41.37 28.87
C ARG A 527 0.87 41.93 28.95
N ASP A 528 1.40 42.09 30.15
CA ASP A 528 2.75 42.62 30.39
C ASP A 528 3.82 41.51 30.25
N ALA A 529 3.44 40.27 29.91
CA ALA A 529 4.31 39.09 29.91
C ALA A 529 5.57 39.19 29.03
N ARG A 530 5.65 40.17 28.11
CA ARG A 530 6.82 40.39 27.27
C ARG A 530 7.82 41.38 27.83
N GLU A 531 7.47 42.15 28.88
CA GLU A 531 8.29 43.26 29.37
C GLU A 531 9.72 42.84 29.75
N LEU A 532 9.88 41.84 30.62
CA LEU A 532 11.21 41.32 30.98
C LEU A 532 11.97 40.76 29.77
N LYS A 533 11.28 40.06 28.86
CA LYS A 533 11.92 39.51 27.65
C LYS A 533 12.49 40.63 26.79
N VAL A 534 11.71 41.68 26.55
CA VAL A 534 12.13 42.85 25.75
C VAL A 534 13.28 43.58 26.45
N ALA A 535 13.16 43.85 27.75
CA ALA A 535 14.20 44.51 28.53
C ALA A 535 15.55 43.78 28.45
N ILE A 536 15.55 42.44 28.45
CA ILE A 536 16.76 41.64 28.29
C ILE A 536 17.25 41.61 26.83
N GLU A 537 16.35 41.48 25.85
CA GLU A 537 16.72 41.41 24.42
C GLU A 537 17.31 42.70 23.85
N ASP A 538 17.05 43.85 24.49
CA ASP A 538 17.59 45.17 24.14
C ASP A 538 19.01 45.41 24.68
N LEU A 539 19.49 44.55 25.59
CA LEU A 539 20.82 44.64 26.17
C LEU A 539 21.89 43.90 25.32
N PRO A 540 23.17 44.29 25.41
CA PRO A 540 24.26 43.61 24.70
C PRO A 540 24.56 42.22 25.27
N ILE A 541 24.92 41.30 24.37
CA ILE A 541 25.37 39.94 24.73
C ILE A 541 26.75 40.02 25.39
N GLY A 542 26.93 39.30 26.49
CA GLY A 542 28.21 39.14 27.18
C GLY A 542 28.44 40.12 28.33
N GLU A 543 27.59 41.13 28.52
CA GLU A 543 27.67 42.06 29.64
C GLU A 543 27.01 41.50 30.91
N ASP A 544 27.50 41.92 32.07
CA ASP A 544 26.90 41.63 33.37
C ASP A 544 25.73 42.59 33.61
N VAL A 545 24.54 42.05 33.85
CA VAL A 545 23.32 42.80 34.18
C VAL A 545 23.00 42.63 35.67
N ALA A 546 22.66 43.74 36.33
CA ALA A 546 22.21 43.74 37.72
C ALA A 546 20.70 43.45 37.78
N LEU A 547 20.32 42.27 38.26
CA LEU A 547 18.91 41.94 38.51
C LEU A 547 18.56 42.18 39.98
N THR A 548 17.60 43.07 40.23
CA THR A 548 17.04 43.23 41.58
C THR A 548 15.94 42.19 41.78
N ILE A 549 16.23 41.19 42.62
CA ILE A 549 15.31 40.09 42.91
C ILE A 549 14.76 40.15 44.34
N VAL A 550 13.60 39.54 44.55
CA VAL A 550 13.09 39.13 45.87
C VAL A 550 13.21 37.61 45.95
N PRO A 551 14.13 37.07 46.77
CA PRO A 551 14.31 35.63 46.90
C PRO A 551 13.03 34.92 47.39
N ALA A 552 12.82 33.69 46.92
CA ALA A 552 11.65 32.89 47.29
C ALA A 552 11.44 32.82 48.82
N GLY A 553 10.23 33.17 49.28
CA GLY A 553 9.86 33.12 50.71
C GLY A 553 10.33 34.31 51.54
N THR A 554 10.91 35.35 50.92
CA THR A 554 11.35 36.58 51.58
C THR A 554 10.63 37.81 51.02
N THR A 555 10.80 38.97 51.65
CA THR A 555 10.30 40.27 51.17
C THR A 555 11.41 41.28 50.90
N THR A 556 12.66 40.90 51.17
CA THR A 556 13.84 41.75 51.02
C THR A 556 14.40 41.67 49.61
N LYS A 557 14.64 42.82 48.98
CA LYS A 557 15.31 42.88 47.69
C LYS A 557 16.81 42.61 47.83
N LYS A 558 17.39 41.97 46.83
CA LYS A 558 18.83 41.76 46.68
C LYS A 558 19.18 41.87 45.20
N ASP A 559 20.35 42.45 44.90
CA ASP A 559 20.89 42.44 43.55
C ASP A 559 21.72 41.18 43.28
N VAL A 560 21.53 40.62 42.10
CA VAL A 560 22.29 39.48 41.57
C VAL A 560 22.84 39.88 40.22
N GLN A 561 24.16 39.79 40.08
CA GLN A 561 24.84 40.01 38.80
C GLN A 561 24.71 38.75 37.96
N VAL A 562 24.18 38.88 36.74
CA VAL A 562 24.05 37.79 35.79
C VAL A 562 24.68 38.19 34.47
N LYS A 563 25.59 37.38 33.95
CA LYS A 563 26.14 37.61 32.62
C LYS A 563 25.10 37.26 31.56
N LEU A 564 24.71 38.22 30.74
CA LEU A 564 23.83 37.98 29.61
C LEU A 564 24.55 37.12 28.58
N GLN A 565 23.92 36.02 28.20
CA GLN A 565 24.46 35.12 27.20
C GLN A 565 23.65 35.19 25.92
N GLU A 566 24.20 34.62 24.86
CA GLU A 566 23.52 34.51 23.59
C GLU A 566 22.31 33.57 23.70
N SER A 567 21.21 33.94 23.03
CA SER A 567 20.03 33.07 22.93
C SER A 567 20.38 31.77 22.22
N PRO A 568 19.89 30.61 22.70
CA PRO A 568 20.23 29.32 22.12
C PRO A 568 19.71 29.18 20.69
N ALA A 569 20.36 28.30 19.92
CA ALA A 569 19.88 27.87 18.61
C ALA A 569 18.41 27.44 18.62
N THR A 570 17.64 28.01 17.70
CA THR A 570 16.29 27.59 17.40
C THR A 570 16.31 26.49 16.33
N ALA A 571 15.16 25.88 16.06
CA ALA A 571 15.06 24.83 15.05
C ALA A 571 15.38 25.31 13.62
N THR A 572 15.23 26.62 13.35
CA THR A 572 15.56 27.22 12.04
C THR A 572 17.04 27.57 11.89
N ASP A 573 17.78 27.68 13.00
CA ASP A 573 19.19 28.06 12.97
C ASP A 573 20.15 26.87 12.81
N VAL A 574 19.67 25.65 13.06
CA VAL A 574 20.49 24.44 13.06
C VAL A 574 20.57 23.80 11.68
N LYS A 575 21.68 23.10 11.40
CA LYS A 575 21.83 22.38 10.14
C LYS A 575 20.75 21.30 10.02
N VAL A 576 20.15 21.22 8.83
CA VAL A 576 19.24 20.17 8.40
C VAL A 576 19.97 19.34 7.34
N ALA A 577 19.94 18.03 7.48
CA ALA A 577 20.39 17.09 6.48
C ALA A 577 19.18 16.39 5.87
N HIS A 578 19.23 16.20 4.56
CA HIS A 578 18.20 15.50 3.80
C HIS A 578 18.81 14.26 3.17
N ASN A 579 18.01 13.21 3.07
CA ASN A 579 18.34 12.05 2.28
C ASN A 579 17.17 11.73 1.35
N ASP A 580 17.44 11.75 0.05
CA ASP A 580 16.41 11.60 -0.97
C ASP A 580 15.96 10.16 -1.16
N TYR A 581 16.87 9.19 -1.05
CA TYR A 581 16.53 7.78 -1.27
C TYR A 581 15.57 7.24 -0.20
N PHE A 582 15.80 7.58 1.07
CA PHE A 582 14.96 7.19 2.20
C PHE A 582 13.87 8.25 2.52
N GLU A 583 13.88 9.38 1.80
CA GLU A 583 13.00 10.54 1.94
C GLU A 583 12.79 10.96 3.41
N VAL A 584 13.91 11.20 4.06
CA VAL A 584 13.99 11.57 5.48
C VAL A 584 14.80 12.85 5.62
N ALA A 585 14.35 13.73 6.52
CA ALA A 585 15.12 14.89 6.92
C ALA A 585 15.36 14.85 8.43
N VAL A 586 16.57 15.24 8.82
CA VAL A 586 16.98 15.34 10.22
C VAL A 586 17.62 16.68 10.48
N ARG A 587 17.50 17.18 11.71
CA ARG A 587 18.20 18.38 12.16
C ARG A 587 19.00 18.11 13.42
N GLU A 588 19.99 18.96 13.68
CA GLU A 588 20.73 18.89 14.93
C GLU A 588 19.86 19.25 16.15
N LEU A 589 20.26 18.73 17.32
CA LEU A 589 19.60 19.02 18.58
C LEU A 589 19.94 20.42 19.09
N THR A 590 18.90 21.20 19.36
CA THR A 590 19.03 22.49 20.03
C THR A 590 19.17 22.34 21.55
N PHE A 591 19.62 23.39 22.22
CA PHE A 591 19.55 23.47 23.68
C PHE A 591 18.11 23.30 24.19
N MET A 592 17.13 23.92 23.50
CA MET A 592 15.73 23.88 23.91
C MET A 592 15.08 22.50 23.71
N ASP A 593 15.55 21.67 22.78
CA ASP A 593 15.13 20.27 22.67
C ASP A 593 15.52 19.48 23.92
N ARG A 594 16.78 19.62 24.36
CA ARG A 594 17.28 18.93 25.57
C ARG A 594 16.49 19.34 26.81
N VAL A 595 16.19 20.64 26.96
CA VAL A 595 15.33 21.15 28.02
C VAL A 595 13.91 20.59 27.92
N ARG A 596 13.30 20.61 26.72
CA ARG A 596 11.92 20.17 26.49
C ARG A 596 11.74 18.68 26.82
N TYR A 597 12.68 17.86 26.38
CA TYR A 597 12.63 16.39 26.55
C TYR A 597 13.36 15.91 27.81
N GLN A 598 13.91 16.83 28.62
CA GLN A 598 14.67 16.54 29.83
C GLN A 598 15.84 15.58 29.56
N TRP A 599 16.54 15.79 28.45
CA TRP A 599 17.75 15.05 28.14
C TRP A 599 18.96 15.68 28.82
N SER A 600 20.01 14.88 29.01
CA SER A 600 21.27 15.41 29.53
C SER A 600 21.86 16.45 28.56
N PRO A 601 22.67 17.40 29.06
CA PRO A 601 23.38 18.35 28.19
C PRO A 601 24.21 17.65 27.12
N GLU A 602 24.75 16.46 27.43
CA GLU A 602 25.59 15.65 26.55
C GLU A 602 24.80 14.75 25.58
N GLN A 603 23.46 14.79 25.60
CA GLN A 603 22.65 13.97 24.68
C GLN A 603 23.00 14.31 23.23
N ALA A 604 23.52 13.29 22.54
CA ALA A 604 23.82 13.27 21.12
C ALA A 604 22.66 12.67 20.29
N GLY A 605 22.76 12.81 18.98
CA GLY A 605 21.78 12.37 18.00
C GLY A 605 21.23 13.54 17.18
N VAL A 606 20.44 13.20 16.17
CA VAL A 606 19.74 14.14 15.29
C VAL A 606 18.23 13.90 15.38
N LEU A 607 17.44 14.97 15.34
CA LEU A 607 15.98 14.87 15.44
C LEU A 607 15.38 14.73 14.04
N VAL A 608 14.54 13.72 13.84
CA VAL A 608 13.79 13.53 12.59
C VAL A 608 12.76 14.65 12.43
N THR A 609 12.90 15.45 11.38
CA THR A 609 11.98 16.55 11.02
C THR A 609 10.99 16.12 9.95
N GLU A 610 11.39 15.16 9.11
CA GLU A 610 10.56 14.63 8.04
C GLU A 610 10.80 13.13 7.89
N ALA A 611 9.73 12.37 7.71
CA ALA A 611 9.74 11.02 7.20
C ALA A 611 8.55 10.94 6.24
N THR A 612 8.82 11.06 4.94
CA THR A 612 7.75 11.19 3.94
C THR A 612 6.78 10.02 4.00
N ASN A 613 5.48 10.28 3.81
CA ASN A 613 4.48 9.23 3.73
C ASN A 613 4.76 8.28 2.56
N GLY A 614 4.92 7.00 2.87
CA GLY A 614 5.27 5.96 1.92
C GLY A 614 6.75 5.88 1.54
N SER A 615 7.64 6.56 2.27
CA SER A 615 9.07 6.35 2.12
C SER A 615 9.54 5.08 2.83
N TRP A 616 10.74 4.60 2.48
CA TRP A 616 11.37 3.46 3.17
C TRP A 616 11.52 3.70 4.68
N ALA A 617 11.85 4.92 5.09
CA ALA A 617 11.97 5.28 6.50
C ALA A 617 10.61 5.20 7.22
N GLN A 618 9.54 5.70 6.60
CA GLN A 618 8.20 5.70 7.21
C GLN A 618 7.58 4.30 7.24
N VAL A 619 7.75 3.49 6.19
CA VAL A 619 7.31 2.08 6.14
C VAL A 619 7.99 1.25 7.22
N ALA A 620 9.28 1.50 7.51
CA ALA A 620 9.98 0.87 8.64
C ALA A 620 9.53 1.40 10.01
N GLY A 621 8.73 2.45 10.04
CA GLY A 621 8.13 3.01 11.25
C GLY A 621 8.89 4.17 11.88
N LEU A 622 9.84 4.80 11.18
CA LEU A 622 10.46 6.07 11.60
C LEU A 622 9.41 7.19 11.59
N ARG A 623 9.49 8.12 12.55
CA ARG A 623 8.49 9.18 12.73
C ARG A 623 9.15 10.52 13.01
N VAL A 624 8.45 11.60 12.64
CA VAL A 624 8.81 12.96 13.06
C VAL A 624 8.89 13.05 14.59
N ASN A 625 9.93 13.71 15.09
CA ASN A 625 10.34 13.81 16.49
C ASN A 625 10.97 12.55 17.11
N ASP A 626 11.29 11.53 16.32
CA ASP A 626 12.25 10.51 16.78
C ASP A 626 13.64 11.16 16.90
N LEU A 627 14.35 10.83 17.99
CA LEU A 627 15.77 11.13 18.11
C LEU A 627 16.55 9.96 17.54
N LEU A 628 17.19 10.15 16.38
CA LEU A 628 18.06 9.16 15.76
C LEU A 628 19.44 9.25 16.38
N VAL A 629 19.86 8.17 17.04
CA VAL A 629 21.11 8.10 17.82
C VAL A 629 22.21 7.38 17.04
N GLU A 630 21.84 6.36 16.27
CA GLU A 630 22.79 5.53 15.52
C GLU A 630 22.17 5.06 14.19
N VAL A 631 23.01 4.93 13.16
CA VAL A 631 22.68 4.21 11.92
C VAL A 631 23.79 3.22 11.60
N ASN A 632 23.45 1.93 11.42
CA ASN A 632 24.40 0.85 11.11
C ASN A 632 25.65 0.79 12.00
N GLY A 633 25.55 1.10 13.29
CA GLY A 633 26.69 1.13 14.21
C GLY A 633 27.40 2.48 14.30
N VAL A 634 27.06 3.44 13.45
CA VAL A 634 27.64 4.79 13.44
C VAL A 634 26.83 5.70 14.37
N GLU A 635 27.45 6.17 15.44
CA GLU A 635 26.86 7.16 16.36
C GLU A 635 26.70 8.51 15.66
N LEU A 636 25.52 9.12 15.76
CA LEU A 636 25.24 10.42 15.17
C LEU A 636 25.36 11.53 16.22
N LYS A 637 26.15 12.58 15.92
CA LYS A 637 26.25 13.78 16.76
C LYS A 637 25.77 15.03 16.04
N THR A 638 25.95 15.06 14.71
CA THR A 638 25.67 16.19 13.83
C THR A 638 24.86 15.77 12.62
N ALA A 639 24.31 16.74 11.89
CA ALA A 639 23.65 16.48 10.62
C ALA A 639 24.63 15.95 9.55
N ALA A 640 25.91 16.33 9.63
CA ALA A 640 26.97 15.82 8.75
C ALA A 640 27.29 14.33 8.98
N ASP A 641 27.23 13.86 10.24
CA ASP A 641 27.41 12.43 10.54
C ASP A 641 26.30 11.59 9.89
N PHE A 642 25.06 12.13 9.89
CA PHE A 642 23.93 11.50 9.23
C PHE A 642 24.14 11.44 7.71
N GLU A 643 24.48 12.56 7.06
CA GLU A 643 24.78 12.61 5.62
C GLU A 643 25.83 11.55 5.23
N ALA A 644 26.97 11.53 5.92
CA ALA A 644 28.06 10.60 5.65
C ALA A 644 27.66 9.12 5.87
N ALA A 645 26.87 8.84 6.92
CA ALA A 645 26.37 7.49 7.17
C ALA A 645 25.42 7.03 6.05
N MET A 646 24.51 7.90 5.60
CA MET A 646 23.57 7.59 4.53
C MET A 646 24.26 7.43 3.17
N GLU A 647 25.24 8.28 2.83
CA GLU A 647 26.07 8.12 1.62
C GLU A 647 26.79 6.77 1.59
N THR A 648 27.33 6.34 2.74
CA THR A 648 27.97 5.02 2.87
C THR A 648 26.97 3.90 2.63
N ILE A 649 25.77 3.99 3.21
CA ILE A 649 24.70 3.01 3.04
C ILE A 649 24.24 2.91 1.59
N GLU A 650 24.06 4.02 0.90
CA GLU A 650 23.67 4.02 -0.51
C GLU A 650 24.75 3.44 -1.43
N LYS A 651 26.02 3.60 -1.05
CA LYS A 651 27.15 3.00 -1.76
C LYS A 651 27.27 1.50 -1.51
N GLU A 652 27.14 1.06 -0.25
CA GLU A 652 27.29 -0.34 0.15
C GLU A 652 26.06 -1.19 -0.17
N ARG A 653 24.90 -0.55 -0.32
CA ARG A 653 23.60 -1.18 -0.62
C ARG A 653 23.29 -2.38 0.28
N PRO A 654 23.34 -2.23 1.62
CA PRO A 654 23.07 -3.34 2.53
C PRO A 654 21.61 -3.78 2.41
N GLU A 655 21.36 -5.07 2.65
CA GLU A 655 19.99 -5.62 2.65
C GLU A 655 19.12 -5.02 3.76
N VAL A 656 19.74 -4.68 4.90
CA VAL A 656 19.08 -4.11 6.07
C VAL A 656 19.87 -2.91 6.58
N VAL A 657 19.18 -1.81 6.81
CA VAL A 657 19.66 -0.60 7.49
C VAL A 657 19.05 -0.55 8.88
N ARG A 658 19.91 -0.62 9.90
CA ARG A 658 19.52 -0.57 11.30
C ARG A 658 19.63 0.87 11.82
N MET A 659 18.54 1.40 12.32
CA MET A 659 18.48 2.70 13.00
C MET A 659 18.16 2.49 14.48
N PHE A 660 18.93 3.11 15.36
CA PHE A 660 18.61 3.15 16.79
C PHE A 660 17.99 4.49 17.13
N VAL A 661 16.73 4.45 17.57
CA VAL A 661 15.93 5.65 17.82
C VAL A 661 15.45 5.71 19.25
N ARG A 662 15.38 6.94 19.79
CA ARG A 662 14.68 7.25 21.03
C ARG A 662 13.36 7.94 20.70
N ARG A 663 12.26 7.27 21.04
CA ARG A 663 10.90 7.76 20.90
C ARG A 663 10.29 8.01 22.27
N ARG A 664 10.16 9.28 22.64
CA ARG A 664 9.72 9.71 23.98
C ARG A 664 10.60 9.08 25.07
N HIS A 665 10.04 8.15 25.86
CA HIS A 665 10.71 7.47 26.96
C HIS A 665 11.30 6.10 26.58
N ARG A 666 11.12 5.63 25.34
CA ARG A 666 11.60 4.31 24.90
C ARG A 666 12.71 4.47 23.87
N THR A 667 13.66 3.56 23.90
CA THR A 667 14.58 3.31 22.79
C THR A 667 14.15 2.05 22.07
N GLN A 668 14.38 2.01 20.76
CA GLN A 668 14.05 0.86 19.92
C GLN A 668 14.90 0.87 18.66
N PHE A 669 15.04 -0.31 18.05
CA PHE A 669 15.59 -0.43 16.71
C PHE A 669 14.46 -0.30 15.69
N VAL A 670 14.77 0.40 14.60
CA VAL A 670 13.99 0.46 13.37
C VAL A 670 14.85 -0.18 12.29
N PHE A 671 14.30 -1.15 11.57
CA PHE A 671 14.99 -1.84 10.49
C PHE A 671 14.34 -1.44 9.17
N ILE A 672 15.09 -0.75 8.34
CA ILE A 672 14.69 -0.44 6.97
C ILE A 672 15.31 -1.50 6.08
N GLU A 673 14.53 -2.08 5.19
CA GLU A 673 15.00 -3.10 4.26
C GLU A 673 14.77 -2.59 2.84
N PRO A 674 15.67 -1.72 2.33
CA PRO A 674 15.49 -1.04 1.07
C PRO A 674 15.59 -2.01 -0.11
N GLU A 675 14.87 -1.68 -1.19
CA GLU A 675 15.00 -2.34 -2.47
C GLU A 675 15.85 -1.48 -3.39
N TRP A 676 17.15 -1.78 -3.43
CA TRP A 676 18.09 -1.07 -4.28
C TRP A 676 17.74 -1.30 -5.75
N GLU A 677 17.34 -0.26 -6.47
CA GLU A 677 17.09 -0.36 -7.91
C GLU A 677 18.31 -0.97 -8.62
N GLU A 678 18.07 -1.96 -9.48
CA GLU A 678 19.12 -2.52 -10.33
C GLU A 678 19.70 -1.39 -11.21
N PRO A 679 21.02 -1.33 -11.39
CA PRO A 679 21.59 -0.43 -12.38
C PRO A 679 20.97 -0.78 -13.73
N ALA A 680 20.52 0.25 -14.47
CA ALA A 680 20.01 0.08 -15.83
C ALA A 680 20.97 -0.84 -16.64
N PRO A 681 20.46 -1.84 -17.38
CA PRO A 681 21.32 -2.75 -18.11
C PRO A 681 22.22 -1.93 -19.04
N THR A 682 23.53 -2.00 -18.79
CA THR A 682 24.53 -1.41 -19.68
C THR A 682 24.37 -2.07 -21.03
N THR A 683 23.92 -1.30 -22.02
CA THR A 683 23.84 -1.75 -23.42
C THR A 683 25.21 -2.32 -23.80
N PRO A 684 25.30 -3.53 -24.37
CA PRO A 684 26.58 -4.04 -24.86
C PRO A 684 27.10 -3.03 -25.89
N THR A 685 28.26 -2.45 -25.63
CA THR A 685 29.02 -1.78 -26.67
C THR A 685 29.23 -2.78 -27.79
N SER A 686 28.64 -2.50 -28.95
CA SER A 686 28.95 -3.21 -30.19
C SER A 686 30.45 -3.05 -30.42
N GLY A 687 31.20 -4.13 -30.19
CA GLY A 687 32.60 -4.21 -30.61
C GLY A 687 32.67 -4.12 -32.14
N GLU A 688 33.61 -3.29 -32.59
CA GLU A 688 34.09 -3.22 -33.98
C GLU A 688 34.62 -4.57 -34.49
#